data_AF-A0AAW1P9E6-F1
#
_entry.id   AF-A0AAW1P9E6-F1
#
_cell.length_a   1.000
_cell.length_b   1.000
_cell.length_c   1.000
_cell.angle_alpha   90.00
_cell.angle_beta   90.00
_cell.angle_gamma   90.00
#
_symmetry.space_group_name_H-M   'P 1'
#
loop_
_entity.id
_entity.type
_entity.pdbx_description
1 polymer ?
#
loop_
_entity_poly.entity_id
_entity_poly.type
_entity_poly.pdbx_seq_one_letter_code
_entity_poly.pdbx_strand_id
1 'polypeptide(L)'
;MALDKDPAVWTATEMRQCSSDWTYDLTDADVREVDNALQACRRRSDIQGITACDFNLPTLGPKLRSIGKEVVHGRGFQLIRGLPVDRYTAAECTLIFWGFGQYWGRVVPQNGKGHLIGHVRDIHTGKGLENPVNRLYTTNAAQPFHVDDADVVGLLCLHTAKSGGLSGWASSGGVYRRLLETHPEYVQVLSEDLWLDRKNEIPEGKKPYYTLPVFNHHEGRLCTFYASGYYQVCQRHAEVPRLTQQQHSAFAELERLAGSEELFMQYELQPGDIQLLHNHTILHLRTAYEDYLDEARKRHLLRMWITPPDGWPLPAQYAERYHSVDLETRGGIYCPEARAYVPATPLPDDPVRNSQKVIKYAALGKLDKLFRALDSPRLGVIPDVRAFDASGFTALHHAAQQGSDLAVAKLIRHGSDVRAEDFNGSQPAHLAAAAGHRDIVALLVRACPAILDSRNNQGLTVRQLLENLQKKQNAHIRAASPDSPGAWTEILRDGHDDFEEKLQEAAWAEGDDDDDDPFWSTSYAPTGDSRSAGPVEDEDTFARRMWEDMERRKRPSVSAATAEAWGATDATWQQAKRARQDREARAREESERILEEERRKDAAWRQAVLQGDIGARKASYEARWHTFINSQAPQIAMADVPWLLQDKDDARAIVLYGTSSPKEERKTIRTELLRWHPDRFSNKFGSRLLPSDKDAILQRVKHISQMLNSLAHKD
;
A
#
# COMPACT_ATOMS: atom_id res chain seq x y z
N MET A 1 -21.69 33.40 13.53
CA MET A 1 -20.86 34.55 13.10
C MET A 1 -21.24 34.86 11.66
N ALA A 2 -21.28 36.13 11.21
CA ALA A 2 -21.40 36.36 9.76
C ALA A 2 -20.18 35.70 9.09
N LEU A 3 -20.39 34.84 8.10
CA LEU A 3 -19.32 34.15 7.35
C LEU A 3 -18.21 35.13 6.92
N ASP A 4 -18.56 36.40 6.70
CA ASP A 4 -17.65 37.47 6.29
C ASP A 4 -16.61 37.89 7.34
N LYS A 5 -16.73 37.41 8.58
CA LYS A 5 -15.73 37.65 9.62
C LYS A 5 -14.91 36.41 9.98
N ASP A 6 -15.25 35.24 9.41
CA ASP A 6 -14.54 34.01 9.70
C ASP A 6 -13.22 33.99 8.92
N PRO A 7 -12.05 33.95 9.59
CA PRO A 7 -10.74 34.01 8.94
C PRO A 7 -10.49 32.82 8.00
N ALA A 8 -11.23 31.71 8.14
CA ALA A 8 -11.14 30.57 7.25
C ALA A 8 -11.89 30.76 5.93
N VAL A 9 -12.56 31.90 5.74
CA VAL A 9 -13.30 32.24 4.52
C VAL A 9 -12.50 33.22 3.68
N TRP A 10 -11.80 32.68 2.68
CA TRP A 10 -10.86 33.43 1.84
C TRP A 10 -10.89 32.93 0.39
N THR A 11 -10.30 33.74 -0.50
CA THR A 11 -10.02 33.41 -1.91
C THR A 11 -8.55 33.06 -2.11
N ALA A 12 -8.25 32.28 -3.15
CA ALA A 12 -6.89 31.91 -3.47
C ALA A 12 -6.03 33.13 -3.84
N THR A 13 -6.64 34.17 -4.43
CA THR A 13 -5.96 35.43 -4.74
C THR A 13 -5.47 36.15 -3.47
N GLU A 14 -6.31 36.22 -2.42
CA GLU A 14 -5.90 36.78 -1.13
C GLU A 14 -4.73 36.00 -0.53
N MET A 15 -4.82 34.67 -0.51
CA MET A 15 -3.77 33.82 0.06
C MET A 15 -2.46 33.90 -0.73
N ARG A 16 -2.51 34.01 -2.06
CA ARG A 16 -1.30 34.20 -2.90
C ARG A 16 -0.59 35.51 -2.58
N GLN A 17 -1.31 36.57 -2.22
CA GLN A 17 -0.74 37.87 -1.89
C GLN A 17 -0.07 37.90 -0.51
N CYS A 18 -0.50 37.07 0.43
CA CYS A 18 0.01 37.02 1.81
C CYS A 18 0.78 35.74 2.13
N SER A 19 1.59 35.23 1.19
CA SER A 19 2.32 33.96 1.36
C SER A 19 3.22 33.86 2.59
N SER A 20 3.75 34.98 3.08
CA SER A 20 4.52 35.06 4.33
C SER A 20 3.70 34.75 5.58
N ASP A 21 2.37 34.88 5.53
CA ASP A 21 1.51 34.83 6.70
C ASP A 21 1.08 33.39 7.03
N TRP A 22 1.17 32.50 6.05
CA TRP A 22 0.81 31.08 6.17
C TRP A 22 1.98 30.14 5.89
N THR A 23 3.21 30.67 5.84
CA THR A 23 4.44 29.87 5.78
C THR A 23 5.32 30.12 7.00
N TYR A 24 5.92 29.06 7.51
CA TYR A 24 6.94 29.12 8.55
C TYR A 24 8.20 28.37 8.08
N ASP A 25 9.27 29.11 7.78
CA ASP A 25 10.56 28.52 7.45
C ASP A 25 11.31 28.15 8.73
N LEU A 26 11.64 26.86 8.89
CA LEU A 26 12.47 26.41 10.00
C LEU A 26 13.85 27.05 9.90
N THR A 27 14.29 27.67 10.99
CA THR A 27 15.62 28.24 11.12
C THR A 27 16.63 27.16 11.52
N ASP A 28 17.93 27.43 11.34
CA ASP A 28 18.97 26.50 11.81
C ASP A 28 18.90 26.25 13.33
N ALA A 29 18.42 27.24 14.09
CA ALA A 29 18.19 27.08 15.53
C ALA A 29 17.03 26.10 15.80
N ASP A 30 15.94 26.21 15.05
CA ASP A 30 14.81 25.28 15.14
C ASP A 30 15.28 23.85 14.78
N VAL A 31 16.05 23.68 13.70
CA VAL A 31 16.57 22.37 13.27
C VAL A 31 17.52 21.75 14.31
N ARG A 32 18.43 22.54 14.90
CA ARG A 32 19.30 22.04 15.98
C ARG A 32 18.50 21.58 17.21
N GLU A 33 17.40 22.27 17.51
CA GLU A 33 16.50 21.88 18.60
C GLU A 33 15.82 20.54 18.30
N VAL A 34 15.36 20.34 17.06
CA VAL A 34 14.82 19.06 16.57
C VAL A 34 15.85 17.95 16.67
N ASP A 35 17.09 18.20 16.24
CA ASP A 35 18.18 17.21 16.34
C ASP A 35 18.41 16.77 17.79
N ASN A 36 18.46 17.71 18.73
CA ASN A 36 18.64 17.40 20.14
C ASN A 36 17.47 16.58 20.72
N ALA A 37 16.23 16.95 20.41
CA ALA A 37 15.04 16.23 20.85
C ALA A 37 15.00 14.81 20.25
N LEU A 38 15.36 14.67 18.96
CA LEU A 38 15.49 13.38 18.29
C LEU A 38 16.54 12.50 18.98
N GLN A 39 17.73 13.03 19.29
CA GLN A 39 18.79 12.27 19.96
C GLN A 39 18.36 11.77 21.35
N ALA A 40 17.57 12.56 22.09
CA ALA A 40 17.02 12.15 23.38
C ALA A 40 16.01 11.00 23.25
N CYS A 41 15.24 10.97 22.16
CA CYS A 41 14.15 10.03 21.97
C CYS A 41 14.50 8.81 21.10
N ARG A 42 15.55 8.84 20.28
CA ARG A 42 15.82 7.82 19.24
C ARG A 42 15.99 6.38 19.74
N ARG A 43 16.30 6.19 21.03
CA ARG A 43 16.45 4.86 21.65
C ARG A 43 15.12 4.30 22.19
N ARG A 44 14.05 5.09 22.19
CA ARG A 44 12.72 4.66 22.62
C ARG A 44 12.13 3.75 21.54
N SER A 45 11.80 2.52 21.91
CA SER A 45 11.09 1.57 21.04
C SER A 45 9.61 1.91 20.91
N ASP A 46 9.02 2.51 21.94
CA ASP A 46 7.64 2.99 21.93
C ASP A 46 7.57 4.48 21.58
N ILE A 47 7.29 4.78 20.31
CA ILE A 47 7.07 6.15 19.82
C ILE A 47 5.79 6.74 20.42
N GLN A 48 4.75 5.93 20.66
CA GLN A 48 3.44 6.43 21.08
C GLN A 48 3.46 7.04 22.48
N GLY A 49 4.29 6.50 23.37
CA GLY A 49 4.50 7.03 24.71
C GLY A 49 5.39 8.27 24.78
N ILE A 50 5.81 8.85 23.64
CA ILE A 50 6.63 10.07 23.61
C ILE A 50 5.72 11.28 23.62
N THR A 51 5.86 12.11 24.65
CA THR A 51 5.10 13.34 24.85
C THR A 51 5.91 14.58 24.48
N ALA A 52 5.29 15.76 24.52
CA ALA A 52 6.00 17.04 24.36
C ALA A 52 7.05 17.30 25.46
N CYS A 53 6.97 16.60 26.60
CA CYS A 53 7.99 16.67 27.65
C CYS A 53 9.22 15.84 27.30
N ASP A 54 9.03 14.70 26.63
CA ASP A 54 10.13 13.84 26.15
C ASP A 54 10.78 14.46 24.90
N PHE A 55 9.99 14.83 23.90
CA PHE A 55 10.43 15.49 22.67
C PHE A 55 10.51 17.01 22.87
N ASN A 56 11.37 17.42 23.79
CA ASN A 56 11.39 18.79 24.31
C ASN A 56 11.93 19.81 23.29
N LEU A 57 11.04 20.69 22.82
CA LEU A 57 11.32 21.85 21.97
C LEU A 57 11.04 23.16 22.73
N PRO A 58 12.01 23.69 23.51
CA PRO A 58 11.80 24.89 24.32
C PRO A 58 11.46 26.17 23.53
N THR A 59 12.04 26.36 22.32
CA THR A 59 11.82 27.58 21.53
C THR A 59 10.93 27.33 20.31
N LEU A 60 11.04 26.16 19.68
CA LEU A 60 10.20 25.77 18.54
C LEU A 60 8.81 25.31 18.99
N GLY A 61 8.70 24.65 20.15
CA GLY A 61 7.43 24.13 20.67
C GLY A 61 6.33 25.19 20.85
N PRO A 62 6.60 26.37 21.45
CA PRO A 62 5.65 27.48 21.47
C PRO A 62 5.20 27.94 20.08
N LYS A 63 6.08 27.95 19.09
CA LYS A 63 5.75 28.31 17.70
C LYS A 63 4.84 27.26 17.06
N LEU A 64 5.14 25.97 17.24
CA LEU A 64 4.29 24.88 16.77
C LEU A 64 2.87 24.95 17.36
N ARG A 65 2.74 25.29 18.65
CA ARG A 65 1.43 25.55 19.28
C ARG A 65 0.70 26.73 18.63
N SER A 66 1.41 27.81 18.35
CA SER A 66 0.83 28.98 17.67
C SER A 66 0.34 28.64 16.26
N ILE A 67 1.11 27.83 15.53
CA ILE A 67 0.75 27.31 14.20
C ILE A 67 -0.52 26.46 14.29
N GLY A 68 -0.60 25.53 15.26
CA GLY A 68 -1.80 24.72 15.48
C GLY A 68 -3.04 25.57 15.77
N LYS A 69 -2.91 26.62 16.58
CA LYS A 69 -3.99 27.57 16.85
C LYS A 69 -4.43 28.35 15.61
N GLU A 70 -3.50 28.78 14.77
CA GLU A 70 -3.82 29.46 13.50
C GLU A 70 -4.53 28.53 12.52
N VAL A 71 -4.19 27.24 12.51
CA VAL A 71 -4.92 26.23 11.71
C VAL A 71 -6.35 26.07 12.21
N VAL A 72 -6.58 26.01 13.52
CA VAL A 72 -7.93 25.75 14.09
C VAL A 72 -8.81 27.01 14.10
N HIS A 73 -8.26 28.17 14.45
CA HIS A 73 -9.06 29.40 14.67
C HIS A 73 -8.79 30.51 13.67
N GLY A 74 -7.75 30.38 12.85
CA GLY A 74 -7.40 31.31 11.79
C GLY A 74 -7.87 30.80 10.43
N ARG A 75 -6.99 30.88 9.44
CA ARG A 75 -7.32 30.60 8.02
C ARG A 75 -7.62 29.14 7.67
N GLY A 76 -7.43 28.21 8.60
CA GLY A 76 -7.67 26.79 8.34
C GLY A 76 -6.44 26.01 7.84
N PHE A 77 -5.31 26.66 7.52
CA PHE A 77 -4.12 25.96 7.05
C PHE A 77 -2.81 26.70 7.37
N GLN A 78 -1.71 25.94 7.43
CA GLN A 78 -0.34 26.44 7.61
C GLN A 78 0.66 25.51 6.90
N LEU A 79 1.78 26.07 6.44
CA LEU A 79 2.88 25.33 5.81
C LEU A 79 4.20 25.58 6.54
N ILE A 80 4.74 24.57 7.20
CA ILE A 80 6.09 24.60 7.76
C ILE A 80 7.07 24.09 6.69
N ARG A 81 8.21 24.74 6.50
CA ARG A 81 9.16 24.42 5.42
C ARG A 81 10.56 24.21 5.96
N GLY A 82 11.33 23.39 5.26
CA GLY A 82 12.78 23.29 5.48
C GLY A 82 13.22 22.33 6.57
N LEU A 83 12.42 21.31 6.92
CA LEU A 83 12.94 20.20 7.72
C LEU A 83 13.92 19.38 6.85
N PRO A 84 15.20 19.19 7.23
CA PRO A 84 16.18 18.55 6.36
C PRO A 84 16.04 17.02 6.40
N VAL A 85 14.98 16.50 5.79
CA VAL A 85 14.59 15.07 5.83
C VAL A 85 15.63 14.12 5.25
N ASP A 86 16.56 14.61 4.42
CA ASP A 86 17.69 13.88 3.88
C ASP A 86 18.77 13.54 4.93
N ARG A 87 18.78 14.27 6.06
CA ARG A 87 19.67 13.99 7.20
C ARG A 87 19.15 12.88 8.12
N TYR A 88 17.91 12.44 7.92
CA TYR A 88 17.21 11.52 8.82
C TYR A 88 16.79 10.26 8.08
N THR A 89 16.77 9.14 8.80
CA THR A 89 16.11 7.92 8.33
C THR A 89 14.58 8.12 8.30
N ALA A 90 13.85 7.29 7.56
CA ALA A 90 12.38 7.34 7.55
C ALA A 90 11.76 7.15 8.95
N ALA A 91 12.38 6.33 9.80
CA ALA A 91 11.95 6.13 11.19
C ALA A 91 12.19 7.38 12.04
N GLU A 92 13.33 8.07 11.86
CA GLU A 92 13.62 9.33 12.54
C GLU A 92 12.69 10.45 12.06
N CYS A 93 12.40 10.55 10.75
CA CYS A 93 11.36 11.46 10.24
C CYS A 93 10.00 11.18 10.85
N THR A 94 9.65 9.91 11.05
CA THR A 94 8.39 9.51 11.72
C THR A 94 8.37 9.96 13.18
N LEU A 95 9.48 9.79 13.90
CA LEU A 95 9.63 10.23 15.28
C LEU A 95 9.61 11.77 15.41
N ILE A 96 10.27 12.50 14.51
CA ILE A 96 10.21 13.97 14.47
C ILE A 96 8.78 14.43 14.23
N PHE A 97 8.10 13.83 13.24
CA PHE A 97 6.74 14.21 12.91
C PHE A 97 5.78 13.89 14.06
N TRP A 98 5.94 12.74 14.72
CA TRP A 98 5.24 12.40 15.96
C TRP A 98 5.47 13.44 17.06
N GLY A 99 6.72 13.83 17.28
CA GLY A 99 7.11 14.84 18.26
C GLY A 99 6.45 16.19 18.01
N PHE A 100 6.36 16.62 16.75
CA PHE A 100 5.62 17.85 16.38
C PHE A 100 4.13 17.72 16.67
N GLY A 101 3.54 16.55 16.40
CA GLY A 101 2.16 16.21 16.72
C GLY A 101 1.78 16.51 18.16
N GLN A 102 2.69 16.26 19.11
CA GLN A 102 2.47 16.51 20.54
C GLN A 102 2.26 17.99 20.89
N TYR A 103 2.63 18.92 20.00
CA TYR A 103 2.39 20.35 20.14
C TYR A 103 1.09 20.83 19.48
N TRP A 104 0.48 20.00 18.64
CA TRP A 104 -0.77 20.32 17.94
C TRP A 104 -2.01 19.71 18.58
N GLY A 105 -1.87 18.53 19.21
CA GLY A 105 -2.96 17.89 19.92
C GLY A 105 -2.80 16.38 20.03
N ARG A 106 -3.91 15.69 20.29
CA ARG A 106 -3.95 14.23 20.40
C ARG A 106 -3.97 13.62 19.00
N VAL A 107 -3.01 12.74 18.72
CA VAL A 107 -2.98 11.98 17.46
C VAL A 107 -4.02 10.86 17.51
N VAL A 108 -4.78 10.68 16.43
CA VAL A 108 -5.88 9.70 16.36
C VAL A 108 -5.68 8.65 15.26
N PRO A 109 -6.24 7.44 15.40
CA PRO A 109 -6.12 6.38 14.39
C PRO A 109 -6.71 6.76 13.04
N GLN A 110 -6.01 6.43 11.96
CA GLN A 110 -6.34 6.91 10.61
C GLN A 110 -7.09 5.91 9.72
N ASN A 111 -7.20 4.67 10.16
CA ASN A 111 -7.80 3.56 9.41
C ASN A 111 -8.17 2.42 10.36
N GLY A 112 -8.86 1.42 9.81
CA GLY A 112 -9.29 0.23 10.54
C GLY A 112 -8.15 -0.69 11.00
N LYS A 113 -6.88 -0.36 10.72
CA LYS A 113 -5.70 -1.07 11.26
C LYS A 113 -5.10 -0.39 12.49
N GLY A 114 -5.58 0.81 12.85
CA GLY A 114 -5.08 1.54 14.00
C GLY A 114 -3.81 2.37 13.74
N HIS A 115 -3.44 2.66 12.49
CA HIS A 115 -2.24 3.47 12.25
C HIS A 115 -2.43 4.91 12.76
N LEU A 116 -1.54 5.36 13.64
CA LEU A 116 -1.49 6.74 14.13
C LEU A 116 -0.69 7.66 13.20
N ILE A 117 0.26 7.11 12.46
CA ILE A 117 0.92 7.75 11.31
C ILE A 117 0.62 6.94 10.05
N GLY A 118 0.11 7.59 9.02
CA GLY A 118 -0.21 6.97 7.74
C GLY A 118 0.92 7.20 6.74
N HIS A 119 1.30 6.17 5.98
CA HIS A 119 2.22 6.33 4.86
C HIS A 119 1.43 6.56 3.58
N VAL A 120 1.57 7.75 2.99
CA VAL A 120 0.86 8.19 1.79
C VAL A 120 1.76 8.02 0.57
N ARG A 121 1.53 6.93 -0.17
CA ARG A 121 2.28 6.51 -1.37
C ARG A 121 1.51 5.44 -2.14
N ASP A 122 1.91 5.16 -3.37
CA ASP A 122 1.36 4.02 -4.09
C ASP A 122 1.97 2.71 -3.57
N ILE A 123 1.13 1.82 -3.05
CA ILE A 123 1.52 0.47 -2.61
C ILE A 123 0.90 -0.61 -3.51
N HIS A 124 0.08 -0.21 -4.48
CA HIS A 124 -0.64 -1.12 -5.36
C HIS A 124 -0.02 -1.19 -6.76
N THR A 125 1.07 -0.46 -7.02
CA THR A 125 1.80 -0.47 -8.29
C THR A 125 0.86 -0.15 -9.47
N GLY A 126 0.04 0.89 -9.32
CA GLY A 126 -0.95 1.32 -10.31
C GLY A 126 -2.24 0.48 -10.37
N LYS A 127 -2.37 -0.62 -9.62
CA LYS A 127 -3.58 -1.48 -9.59
C LYS A 127 -4.57 -1.12 -8.48
N GLY A 128 -4.35 0.00 -7.80
CA GLY A 128 -5.11 0.39 -6.63
C GLY A 128 -6.61 0.62 -6.88
N LEU A 129 -7.00 0.92 -8.11
CA LEU A 129 -8.40 1.19 -8.48
C LEU A 129 -9.22 -0.07 -8.83
N GLU A 130 -8.60 -1.25 -8.91
CA GLU A 130 -9.34 -2.50 -9.17
C GLU A 130 -10.31 -2.85 -8.04
N ASN A 131 -10.00 -2.42 -6.81
CA ASN A 131 -10.86 -2.56 -5.66
C ASN A 131 -11.37 -1.19 -5.18
N PRO A 132 -12.68 -0.89 -5.31
CA PRO A 132 -13.25 0.42 -4.98
C PRO A 132 -13.21 0.76 -3.47
N VAL A 133 -13.01 -0.23 -2.60
CA VAL A 133 -12.84 0.02 -1.16
C VAL A 133 -11.41 0.45 -0.79
N ASN A 134 -10.45 0.33 -1.70
CA ASN A 134 -9.10 0.81 -1.45
C ASN A 134 -9.10 2.31 -1.13
N ARG A 135 -8.20 2.71 -0.24
CA ARG A 135 -8.01 4.11 0.14
C ARG A 135 -7.19 4.80 -0.95
N LEU A 136 -7.69 5.91 -1.53
CA LEU A 136 -7.03 6.54 -2.68
C LEU A 136 -5.60 7.03 -2.39
N TYR A 137 -5.32 7.38 -1.14
CA TYR A 137 -3.98 7.79 -0.69
C TYR A 137 -2.92 6.67 -0.86
N THR A 138 -3.35 5.40 -0.95
CA THR A 138 -2.47 4.24 -1.17
C THR A 138 -2.22 3.94 -2.66
N THR A 139 -2.72 4.80 -3.55
CA THR A 139 -2.67 4.65 -5.02
C THR A 139 -2.03 5.88 -5.68
N ASN A 140 -1.70 5.76 -6.96
CA ASN A 140 -1.21 6.88 -7.80
C ASN A 140 -2.31 7.69 -8.51
N ALA A 141 -3.59 7.32 -8.35
CA ALA A 141 -4.72 8.01 -8.98
C ALA A 141 -4.96 9.40 -8.37
N ALA A 142 -5.72 10.28 -9.02
CA ALA A 142 -6.15 11.50 -8.36
C ALA A 142 -6.99 11.17 -7.12
N GLN A 143 -6.79 11.93 -6.04
CA GLN A 143 -7.64 11.91 -4.87
C GLN A 143 -8.47 13.20 -4.91
N PRO A 144 -9.77 13.13 -5.27
CA PRO A 144 -10.63 14.31 -5.42
C PRO A 144 -10.77 15.11 -4.14
N PHE A 145 -11.47 16.25 -4.21
CA PHE A 145 -11.77 17.05 -3.03
C PHE A 145 -12.43 16.18 -1.94
N HIS A 146 -11.86 16.26 -0.75
CA HIS A 146 -12.35 15.58 0.43
C HIS A 146 -11.89 16.29 1.69
N VAL A 147 -12.38 15.80 2.82
CA VAL A 147 -11.84 16.02 4.16
C VAL A 147 -11.52 14.66 4.78
N ASP A 148 -10.61 14.66 5.74
CA ASP A 148 -10.23 13.45 6.49
C ASP A 148 -11.07 13.30 7.78
N ASP A 149 -11.10 12.11 8.38
CA ASP A 149 -11.94 11.80 9.55
C ASP A 149 -11.32 12.26 10.89
N ALA A 150 -10.83 13.49 10.93
CA ALA A 150 -10.26 14.14 12.11
C ALA A 150 -10.46 15.66 12.07
N ASP A 151 -10.12 16.38 13.13
CA ASP A 151 -10.22 17.85 13.13
C ASP A 151 -9.13 18.49 12.24
N VAL A 152 -7.89 18.01 12.37
CA VAL A 152 -6.74 18.49 11.61
C VAL A 152 -6.01 17.32 10.95
N VAL A 153 -5.60 17.50 9.70
CA VAL A 153 -4.68 16.60 8.99
C VAL A 153 -3.33 17.29 8.80
N GLY A 154 -2.25 16.57 9.10
CA GLY A 154 -0.89 16.96 8.79
C GLY A 154 -0.25 16.04 7.76
N LEU A 155 0.55 16.61 6.85
CA LEU A 155 1.32 15.89 5.83
C LEU A 155 2.78 16.33 5.84
N LEU A 156 3.71 15.44 6.17
CA LEU A 156 5.15 15.64 5.99
C LEU A 156 5.62 14.98 4.69
N CYS A 157 6.26 15.73 3.81
CA CYS A 157 6.84 15.20 2.57
C CYS A 157 8.25 14.66 2.78
N LEU A 158 8.47 13.37 2.45
CA LEU A 158 9.80 12.75 2.43
C LEU A 158 10.35 12.73 1.01
N HIS A 159 9.53 12.31 0.04
CA HIS A 159 9.88 12.24 -1.37
C HIS A 159 8.71 12.70 -2.26
N THR A 160 9.04 13.41 -3.35
CA THR A 160 8.09 13.80 -4.39
C THR A 160 7.95 12.70 -5.45
N ALA A 161 6.87 12.75 -6.21
CA ALA A 161 6.69 11.91 -7.40
C ALA A 161 7.65 12.34 -8.52
N LYS A 162 7.75 11.52 -9.57
CA LYS A 162 8.45 11.91 -10.81
C LYS A 162 7.73 13.05 -11.51
N SER A 163 6.40 13.02 -11.53
CA SER A 163 5.53 14.10 -12.03
C SER A 163 4.16 14.02 -11.36
N GLY A 164 3.49 15.18 -11.20
CA GLY A 164 2.18 15.26 -10.56
C GLY A 164 2.22 15.07 -9.04
N GLY A 165 1.08 14.70 -8.45
CA GLY A 165 0.98 14.39 -7.01
C GLY A 165 0.97 15.63 -6.11
N LEU A 166 0.56 16.74 -6.73
CA LEU A 166 0.50 18.09 -6.18
C LEU A 166 -0.61 18.16 -5.15
N SER A 167 -0.35 18.91 -4.07
CA SER A 167 -1.33 19.11 -3.01
C SER A 167 -2.21 20.31 -3.36
N GLY A 168 -3.52 20.13 -3.32
CA GLY A 168 -4.48 21.19 -3.62
C GLY A 168 -5.47 21.39 -2.47
N TRP A 169 -5.91 22.63 -2.24
CA TRP A 169 -6.92 22.93 -1.22
C TRP A 169 -7.70 24.21 -1.52
N ALA A 170 -8.88 24.31 -0.91
CA ALA A 170 -9.78 25.46 -1.03
C ALA A 170 -10.55 25.71 0.27
N SER A 171 -10.89 26.97 0.54
CA SER A 171 -11.78 27.35 1.64
C SER A 171 -13.18 26.81 1.40
N SER A 172 -13.65 25.90 2.27
CA SER A 172 -15.02 25.38 2.19
C SER A 172 -16.07 26.47 2.46
N GLY A 173 -15.76 27.45 3.32
CA GLY A 173 -16.63 28.60 3.54
C GLY A 173 -16.67 29.55 2.35
N GLY A 174 -15.56 29.68 1.61
CA GLY A 174 -15.52 30.38 0.33
C GLY A 174 -16.42 29.70 -0.70
N VAL A 175 -16.34 28.37 -0.82
CA VAL A 175 -17.23 27.58 -1.68
C VAL A 175 -18.69 27.72 -1.27
N TYR A 176 -18.98 27.61 0.03
CA TYR A 176 -20.33 27.80 0.57
C TYR A 176 -20.91 29.17 0.19
N ARG A 177 -20.12 30.24 0.33
CA ARG A 177 -20.54 31.61 -0.05
C ARG A 177 -20.92 31.66 -1.52
N ARG A 178 -20.08 31.13 -2.41
CA ARG A 178 -20.34 31.14 -3.87
C ARG A 178 -21.55 30.30 -4.24
N LEU A 179 -21.75 29.15 -3.59
CA LEU A 179 -22.97 28.36 -3.75
C LEU A 179 -24.20 29.13 -3.29
N LEU A 180 -24.16 29.80 -2.14
CA LEU A 180 -25.29 30.57 -1.64
C LEU A 180 -25.67 31.73 -2.58
N GLU A 181 -24.68 32.36 -3.21
CA GLU A 181 -24.89 33.44 -4.18
C GLU A 181 -25.42 32.98 -5.53
N THR A 182 -24.96 31.81 -6.03
CA THR A 182 -25.22 31.38 -7.41
C THR A 182 -26.23 30.24 -7.54
N HIS A 183 -26.29 29.35 -6.55
CA HIS A 183 -27.11 28.14 -6.52
C HIS A 183 -27.57 27.82 -5.08
N PRO A 184 -28.37 28.69 -4.43
CA PRO A 184 -28.82 28.50 -3.05
C PRO A 184 -29.58 27.18 -2.83
N GLU A 185 -30.22 26.65 -3.88
CA GLU A 185 -30.86 25.34 -3.88
C GLU A 185 -29.86 24.19 -3.67
N TYR A 186 -28.61 24.32 -4.12
CA TYR A 186 -27.57 23.33 -3.85
C TYR A 186 -27.06 23.40 -2.42
N VAL A 187 -27.05 24.58 -1.80
CA VAL A 187 -26.73 24.72 -0.36
C VAL A 187 -27.75 23.95 0.47
N GLN A 188 -29.04 24.06 0.14
CA GLN A 188 -30.08 23.30 0.82
C GLN A 188 -29.82 21.80 0.71
N VAL A 189 -29.62 21.28 -0.50
CA VAL A 189 -29.35 19.85 -0.75
C VAL A 189 -28.10 19.35 -0.03
N LEU A 190 -27.04 20.16 0.01
CA LEU A 190 -25.78 19.83 0.68
C LEU A 190 -25.86 19.96 2.21
N SER A 191 -26.94 20.53 2.74
CA SER A 191 -27.22 20.63 4.19
C SER A 191 -28.21 19.56 4.68
N GLU A 192 -28.71 18.72 3.78
CA GLU A 192 -29.56 17.56 4.10
C GLU A 192 -28.72 16.33 4.46
N ASP A 193 -29.35 15.32 5.06
CA ASP A 193 -28.70 14.04 5.35
C ASP A 193 -28.23 13.36 4.05
N LEU A 194 -26.93 13.06 3.98
CA LEU A 194 -26.30 12.36 2.86
C LEU A 194 -25.61 11.10 3.36
N TRP A 195 -25.73 10.00 2.60
CA TRP A 195 -25.27 8.67 3.01
C TRP A 195 -23.83 8.41 2.57
N LEU A 196 -22.96 8.11 3.52
CA LEU A 196 -21.54 7.82 3.30
C LEU A 196 -21.19 6.38 3.71
N ASP A 197 -20.33 5.75 2.91
CA ASP A 197 -19.81 4.41 3.20
C ASP A 197 -18.66 4.43 4.21
N ARG A 198 -18.52 3.41 5.05
CA ARG A 198 -17.37 3.25 5.96
C ARG A 198 -16.17 2.54 5.34
N LYS A 199 -16.26 2.13 4.07
CA LYS A 199 -15.30 1.33 3.29
C LYS A 199 -14.77 0.10 4.04
N ASN A 200 -15.70 -0.64 4.65
CA ASN A 200 -15.44 -1.84 5.48
C ASN A 200 -14.72 -1.58 6.82
N GLU A 201 -14.47 -0.33 7.19
CA GLU A 201 -13.93 0.03 8.51
C GLU A 201 -15.09 0.38 9.46
N ILE A 202 -15.75 -0.67 9.93
CA ILE A 202 -17.02 -0.59 10.67
C ILE A 202 -16.74 -0.66 12.17
N PRO A 203 -17.04 0.42 12.93
CA PRO A 203 -16.98 0.37 14.39
C PRO A 203 -18.00 -0.61 14.97
N GLU A 204 -17.74 -1.06 16.21
CA GLU A 204 -18.65 -1.97 16.91
C GLU A 204 -20.07 -1.40 16.99
N GLY A 205 -21.06 -2.23 16.66
CA GLY A 205 -22.48 -1.86 16.70
C GLY A 205 -22.94 -0.85 15.65
N LYS A 206 -22.08 -0.44 14.70
CA LYS A 206 -22.43 0.51 13.64
C LYS A 206 -22.77 -0.20 12.31
N LYS A 207 -23.52 0.50 11.47
CA LYS A 207 -23.82 0.08 10.09
C LYS A 207 -22.62 0.31 9.17
N PRO A 208 -22.55 -0.38 8.00
CA PRO A 208 -21.50 -0.16 6.99
C PRO A 208 -21.55 1.23 6.33
N TYR A 209 -22.57 2.03 6.64
CA TYR A 209 -22.77 3.40 6.19
C TYR A 209 -23.32 4.27 7.33
N TYR A 210 -23.33 5.59 7.15
CA TYR A 210 -23.88 6.59 8.08
C TYR A 210 -24.38 7.81 7.31
N THR A 211 -25.08 8.72 7.98
CA THR A 211 -25.51 10.00 7.41
C THR A 211 -24.74 11.17 8.01
N LEU A 212 -24.33 12.11 7.15
CA LEU A 212 -23.74 13.38 7.56
C LEU A 212 -23.93 14.40 6.42
N PRO A 213 -24.53 15.57 6.68
CA PRO A 213 -24.59 16.64 5.70
C PRO A 213 -23.20 17.15 5.32
N VAL A 214 -23.08 17.74 4.12
CA VAL A 214 -21.83 18.39 3.71
C VAL A 214 -21.62 19.68 4.50
N PHE A 215 -22.66 20.51 4.61
CA PHE A 215 -22.61 21.77 5.34
C PHE A 215 -23.39 21.66 6.64
N ASN A 216 -22.72 21.88 7.77
CA ASN A 216 -23.29 21.76 9.09
C ASN A 216 -23.12 23.09 9.84
N HIS A 217 -24.23 23.79 10.11
CA HIS A 217 -24.20 24.98 10.96
C HIS A 217 -24.31 24.58 12.43
N HIS A 218 -23.31 24.93 13.23
CA HIS A 218 -23.28 24.60 14.66
C HIS A 218 -22.59 25.71 15.45
N GLU A 219 -23.27 26.20 16.49
CA GLU A 219 -22.79 27.26 17.38
C GLU A 219 -22.21 28.48 16.63
N GLY A 220 -22.85 28.85 15.52
CA GLY A 220 -22.46 30.01 14.71
C GLY A 220 -21.23 29.78 13.83
N ARG A 221 -20.79 28.55 13.65
CA ARG A 221 -19.71 28.10 12.75
C ARG A 221 -20.27 27.20 11.64
N LEU A 222 -19.62 27.22 10.48
CA LEU A 222 -19.88 26.29 9.39
C LEU A 222 -18.83 25.18 9.44
N CYS A 223 -19.27 23.96 9.75
CA CYS A 223 -18.43 22.76 9.70
C CYS A 223 -18.73 22.01 8.39
N THR A 224 -17.69 21.76 7.60
CA THR A 224 -17.80 21.05 6.33
C THR A 224 -17.33 19.61 6.48
N PHE A 225 -18.09 18.65 5.93
CA PHE A 225 -17.63 17.29 5.71
C PHE A 225 -17.94 16.82 4.30
N TYR A 226 -16.92 16.65 3.47
CA TYR A 226 -17.10 16.22 2.09
C TYR A 226 -16.16 15.08 1.74
N ALA A 227 -16.67 14.03 1.09
CA ALA A 227 -15.84 12.94 0.59
C ALA A 227 -16.51 12.31 -0.64
N SER A 228 -16.28 12.89 -1.83
CA SER A 228 -16.93 12.51 -3.10
C SER A 228 -17.04 10.98 -3.25
N GLY A 229 -15.89 10.29 -3.21
CA GLY A 229 -15.76 8.83 -3.35
C GLY A 229 -16.62 7.98 -2.41
N TYR A 230 -17.01 8.50 -1.25
CA TYR A 230 -17.74 7.73 -0.24
C TYR A 230 -19.23 7.70 -0.57
N TYR A 231 -19.78 8.76 -1.16
CA TYR A 231 -21.17 8.79 -1.61
C TYR A 231 -21.43 7.78 -2.72
N GLN A 232 -20.52 7.66 -3.71
CA GLN A 232 -20.72 6.70 -4.80
C GLN A 232 -20.53 5.25 -4.35
N VAL A 233 -19.53 4.98 -3.48
CA VAL A 233 -19.34 3.62 -2.93
C VAL A 233 -20.54 3.21 -2.07
N CYS A 234 -21.16 4.14 -1.34
CA CYS A 234 -22.32 3.87 -0.49
C CYS A 234 -23.51 3.31 -1.28
N GLN A 235 -23.61 3.61 -2.57
CA GLN A 235 -24.65 3.10 -3.46
C GLN A 235 -24.59 1.57 -3.66
N ARG A 236 -23.54 0.88 -3.19
CA ARG A 236 -23.50 -0.60 -3.19
C ARG A 236 -24.48 -1.25 -2.20
N HIS A 237 -24.93 -0.51 -1.18
CA HIS A 237 -25.90 -1.01 -0.21
C HIS A 237 -27.32 -0.83 -0.74
N ALA A 238 -28.15 -1.87 -0.64
CA ALA A 238 -29.50 -1.86 -1.23
C ALA A 238 -30.45 -0.92 -0.48
N GLU A 239 -30.24 -0.80 0.83
CA GLU A 239 -31.03 -0.02 1.78
C GLU A 239 -30.71 1.48 1.78
N VAL A 240 -29.66 1.90 1.06
CA VAL A 240 -29.30 3.31 0.90
C VAL A 240 -30.11 3.94 -0.25
N PRO A 241 -30.74 5.11 -0.03
CA PRO A 241 -31.42 5.84 -1.09
C PRO A 241 -30.51 6.10 -2.28
N ARG A 242 -31.08 6.00 -3.48
CA ARG A 242 -30.34 6.34 -4.71
C ARG A 242 -30.08 7.84 -4.75
N LEU A 243 -28.86 8.23 -5.11
CA LEU A 243 -28.54 9.64 -5.30
C LEU A 243 -29.46 10.27 -6.34
N THR A 244 -30.01 11.43 -5.99
CA THR A 244 -30.86 12.19 -6.92
C THR A 244 -30.00 12.95 -7.93
N GLN A 245 -30.60 13.32 -9.06
CA GLN A 245 -29.91 14.18 -10.03
C GLN A 245 -29.46 15.50 -9.41
N GLN A 246 -30.26 16.06 -8.49
CA GLN A 246 -29.95 17.32 -7.82
C GLN A 246 -28.74 17.17 -6.88
N GLN A 247 -28.62 16.05 -6.15
CA GLN A 247 -27.44 15.74 -5.35
C GLN A 247 -26.18 15.60 -6.21
N HIS A 248 -26.27 14.90 -7.34
CA HIS A 248 -25.16 14.81 -8.30
C HIS A 248 -24.72 16.18 -8.82
N SER A 249 -25.66 17.03 -9.21
CA SER A 249 -25.37 18.39 -9.69
C SER A 249 -24.75 19.26 -8.58
N ALA A 250 -25.25 19.15 -7.34
CA ALA A 250 -24.72 19.90 -6.20
C ALA A 250 -23.27 19.50 -5.87
N PHE A 251 -22.95 18.20 -5.91
CA PHE A 251 -21.56 17.73 -5.73
C PHE A 251 -20.64 18.24 -6.83
N ALA A 252 -21.08 18.17 -8.09
CA ALA A 252 -20.29 18.64 -9.22
C ALA A 252 -20.02 20.15 -9.15
N GLU A 253 -21.02 20.94 -8.75
CA GLU A 253 -20.87 22.39 -8.62
C GLU A 253 -19.96 22.78 -7.44
N LEU A 254 -20.05 22.07 -6.31
CA LEU A 254 -19.12 22.22 -5.19
C LEU A 254 -17.68 21.95 -5.62
N GLU A 255 -17.42 20.83 -6.32
CA GLU A 255 -16.08 20.49 -6.81
C GLU A 255 -15.58 21.51 -7.85
N ARG A 256 -16.47 21.97 -8.75
CA ARG A 256 -16.15 23.00 -9.76
C ARG A 256 -15.75 24.32 -9.12
N LEU A 257 -16.48 24.78 -8.10
CA LEU A 257 -16.17 26.00 -7.37
C LEU A 257 -14.88 25.85 -6.57
N ALA A 258 -14.68 24.75 -5.86
CA ALA A 258 -13.46 24.49 -5.10
C ALA A 258 -12.22 24.41 -6.00
N GLY A 259 -12.37 23.92 -7.24
CA GLY A 259 -11.32 23.87 -8.27
C GLY A 259 -11.22 25.13 -9.15
N SER A 260 -11.97 26.20 -8.85
CA SER A 260 -11.92 27.44 -9.63
C SER A 260 -10.67 28.27 -9.35
N GLU A 261 -10.24 29.09 -10.30
CA GLU A 261 -9.09 30.00 -10.13
C GLU A 261 -9.24 30.95 -8.93
N GLU A 262 -10.50 31.30 -8.61
CA GLU A 262 -10.89 32.15 -7.49
C GLU A 262 -10.57 31.51 -6.13
N LEU A 263 -10.80 30.19 -5.97
CA LEU A 263 -10.77 29.52 -4.67
C LEU A 263 -9.65 28.48 -4.51
N PHE A 264 -9.11 27.96 -5.61
CA PHE A 264 -8.17 26.86 -5.59
C PHE A 264 -6.73 27.32 -5.34
N MET A 265 -6.13 26.77 -4.28
CA MET A 265 -4.71 26.82 -4.01
C MET A 265 -4.08 25.49 -4.39
N GLN A 266 -2.91 25.54 -5.03
CA GLN A 266 -2.12 24.35 -5.30
C GLN A 266 -0.65 24.58 -4.97
N TYR A 267 -0.02 23.56 -4.41
CA TYR A 267 1.37 23.60 -3.98
C TYR A 267 2.06 22.26 -4.21
N GLU A 268 3.28 22.32 -4.73
CA GLU A 268 4.18 21.18 -4.82
C GLU A 268 4.99 21.09 -3.53
N LEU A 269 4.55 20.23 -2.60
CA LEU A 269 5.29 19.97 -1.36
C LEU A 269 6.70 19.48 -1.69
N GLN A 270 7.71 20.15 -1.14
CA GLN A 270 9.09 19.73 -1.25
C GLN A 270 9.45 18.78 -0.10
N PRO A 271 10.46 17.89 -0.24
CA PRO A 271 10.99 17.14 0.89
C PRO A 271 11.28 18.05 2.08
N GLY A 272 10.71 17.73 3.24
CA GLY A 272 10.82 18.54 4.45
C GLY A 272 9.70 19.55 4.70
N ASP A 273 8.82 19.77 3.72
CA ASP A 273 7.63 20.58 3.94
C ASP A 273 6.57 19.78 4.74
N ILE A 274 5.94 20.46 5.70
CA ILE A 274 4.83 19.96 6.50
C ILE A 274 3.62 20.85 6.29
N GLN A 275 2.57 20.29 5.69
CA GLN A 275 1.29 20.96 5.52
C GLN A 275 0.33 20.57 6.65
N LEU A 276 -0.38 21.54 7.23
CA LEU A 276 -1.46 21.33 8.19
C LEU A 276 -2.74 21.94 7.65
N LEU A 277 -3.84 21.18 7.66
CA LEU A 277 -5.16 21.61 7.19
C LEU A 277 -6.23 21.28 8.24
N HIS A 278 -7.15 22.21 8.47
CA HIS A 278 -8.33 22.01 9.30
C HIS A 278 -9.48 21.44 8.47
N ASN A 279 -9.85 20.19 8.73
CA ASN A 279 -10.81 19.44 7.91
C ASN A 279 -12.21 20.06 7.90
N HIS A 280 -12.59 20.81 8.95
CA HIS A 280 -13.92 21.43 8.99
C HIS A 280 -14.03 22.68 8.12
N THR A 281 -12.91 23.30 7.74
CA THR A 281 -12.91 24.55 6.96
C THR A 281 -12.19 24.44 5.62
N ILE A 282 -11.38 23.40 5.39
CA ILE A 282 -10.58 23.23 4.18
C ILE A 282 -10.95 21.93 3.43
N LEU A 283 -11.39 22.08 2.18
CA LEU A 283 -11.47 20.98 1.22
C LEU A 283 -10.09 20.76 0.61
N HIS A 284 -9.62 19.53 0.52
CA HIS A 284 -8.29 19.23 -0.01
C HIS A 284 -8.29 18.07 -0.99
N LEU A 285 -7.29 18.05 -1.88
CA LEU A 285 -7.13 17.06 -2.93
C LEU A 285 -5.66 16.76 -3.19
N ARG A 286 -5.43 15.71 -3.97
CA ARG A 286 -4.13 15.42 -4.57
C ARG A 286 -4.33 15.10 -6.05
N THR A 287 -3.52 15.69 -6.92
CA THR A 287 -3.53 15.34 -8.35
C THR A 287 -3.02 13.90 -8.57
N ALA A 288 -3.35 13.31 -9.71
CA ALA A 288 -2.74 12.05 -10.13
C ALA A 288 -1.23 12.22 -10.31
N TYR A 289 -0.48 11.12 -10.26
CA TYR A 289 0.97 11.19 -10.41
C TYR A 289 1.61 9.96 -11.03
N GLU A 290 2.78 10.18 -11.62
CA GLU A 290 3.68 9.13 -12.08
C GLU A 290 4.84 8.99 -11.09
N ASP A 291 5.11 7.76 -10.68
CA ASP A 291 6.19 7.45 -9.75
C ASP A 291 7.49 7.05 -10.45
N TYR A 292 8.59 7.11 -9.72
CA TYR A 292 9.84 6.47 -10.13
C TYR A 292 9.70 4.94 -10.10
N LEU A 293 10.45 4.26 -10.97
CA LEU A 293 10.57 2.79 -10.92
C LEU A 293 11.34 2.34 -9.67
N ASP A 294 12.33 3.14 -9.27
CA ASP A 294 13.11 2.96 -8.06
C ASP A 294 12.25 3.20 -6.81
N GLU A 295 12.07 2.16 -6.00
CA GLU A 295 11.28 2.16 -4.77
C GLU A 295 11.76 3.19 -3.74
N ALA A 296 13.07 3.44 -3.66
CA ALA A 296 13.64 4.40 -2.72
C ALA A 296 13.31 5.85 -3.08
N ARG A 297 12.90 6.09 -4.33
CA ARG A 297 12.60 7.43 -4.87
C ARG A 297 11.11 7.70 -5.06
N LYS A 298 10.26 6.70 -4.84
CA LYS A 298 8.81 6.87 -5.00
C LYS A 298 8.27 7.94 -4.05
N ARG A 299 7.22 8.62 -4.51
CA ARG A 299 6.49 9.62 -3.72
C ARG A 299 6.12 9.03 -2.38
N HIS A 300 6.51 9.69 -1.30
CA HIS A 300 6.23 9.22 0.05
C HIS A 300 6.05 10.40 0.99
N LEU A 301 4.83 10.52 1.52
CA LEU A 301 4.49 11.45 2.60
C LEU A 301 4.11 10.66 3.85
N LEU A 302 4.34 11.24 5.03
CA LEU A 302 3.74 10.81 6.29
C LEU A 302 2.49 11.66 6.55
N ARG A 303 1.41 11.03 7.01
CA ARG A 303 0.18 11.69 7.38
C ARG A 303 -0.09 11.51 8.87
N MET A 304 -0.60 12.53 9.52
CA MET A 304 -1.05 12.50 10.90
C MET A 304 -2.46 13.08 10.98
N TRP A 305 -3.32 12.47 11.79
CA TRP A 305 -4.64 13.01 12.13
C TRP A 305 -4.64 13.45 13.59
N ILE A 306 -5.17 14.64 13.85
CA ILE A 306 -5.00 15.33 15.13
C ILE A 306 -6.36 15.86 15.59
N THR A 307 -6.66 15.64 16.86
CA THR A 307 -7.68 16.37 17.61
C THR A 307 -6.98 17.43 18.47
N PRO A 308 -7.13 18.72 18.14
CA PRO A 308 -6.51 19.81 18.88
C PRO A 308 -7.16 19.97 20.27
N PRO A 309 -6.42 20.46 21.28
CA PRO A 309 -6.94 20.62 22.64
C PRO A 309 -8.08 21.64 22.74
N ASP A 310 -8.15 22.58 21.81
CA ASP A 310 -9.14 23.66 21.73
C ASP A 310 -9.95 23.60 20.42
N GLY A 311 -10.24 22.37 19.96
CA GLY A 311 -11.03 22.13 18.75
C GLY A 311 -12.46 22.66 18.84
N TRP A 312 -13.06 22.92 17.67
CA TRP A 312 -14.41 23.48 17.59
C TRP A 312 -15.46 22.52 18.17
N PRO A 313 -16.55 23.03 18.78
CA PRO A 313 -17.72 22.21 19.08
C PRO A 313 -18.29 21.67 17.76
N LEU A 314 -18.72 20.40 17.76
CA LEU A 314 -19.23 19.72 16.56
C LEU A 314 -20.69 19.28 16.75
N PRO A 315 -21.51 19.31 15.69
CA PRO A 315 -22.86 18.75 15.72
C PRO A 315 -22.84 17.27 16.10
N ALA A 316 -23.86 16.80 16.82
CA ALA A 316 -23.96 15.42 17.30
C ALA A 316 -23.81 14.36 16.19
N GLN A 317 -24.21 14.68 14.96
CA GLN A 317 -24.07 13.82 13.78
C GLN A 317 -22.61 13.42 13.51
N TYR A 318 -21.63 14.28 13.84
CA TYR A 318 -20.21 13.96 13.68
C TYR A 318 -19.81 12.74 14.51
N ALA A 319 -20.48 12.44 15.62
CA ALA A 319 -20.20 11.23 16.42
C ALA A 319 -20.38 9.93 15.62
N GLU A 320 -21.20 9.92 14.57
CA GLU A 320 -21.33 8.75 13.70
C GLU A 320 -20.00 8.41 13.02
N ARG A 321 -19.22 9.42 12.61
CA ARG A 321 -17.92 9.19 11.97
C ARG A 321 -16.75 9.27 12.95
N TYR A 322 -16.80 10.22 13.89
CA TYR A 322 -15.70 10.58 14.78
C TYR A 322 -15.78 9.84 16.12
N HIS A 323 -16.69 8.86 16.27
CA HIS A 323 -17.00 8.12 17.50
C HIS A 323 -17.67 8.96 18.61
N SER A 324 -17.23 10.19 18.79
CA SER A 324 -17.74 11.16 19.78
C SER A 324 -17.65 12.58 19.20
N VAL A 325 -18.27 13.55 19.88
CA VAL A 325 -18.05 14.99 19.65
C VAL A 325 -17.19 15.63 20.75
N ASP A 326 -16.94 14.90 21.83
CA ASP A 326 -16.09 15.31 22.94
C ASP A 326 -14.61 15.25 22.56
N LEU A 327 -13.85 16.29 22.90
CA LEU A 327 -12.45 16.47 22.50
C LEU A 327 -11.53 15.37 23.02
N GLU A 328 -11.86 14.76 24.15
CA GLU A 328 -11.05 13.68 24.72
C GLU A 328 -11.14 12.38 23.90
N THR A 329 -12.26 12.17 23.22
CA THR A 329 -12.61 10.86 22.63
C THR A 329 -12.88 10.91 21.13
N ARG A 330 -13.14 12.09 20.55
CA ARG A 330 -13.48 12.23 19.13
C ARG A 330 -12.29 12.04 18.20
N GLY A 331 -12.64 11.79 16.93
CA GLY A 331 -11.72 11.76 15.79
C GLY A 331 -11.10 10.39 15.58
N GLY A 332 -10.79 10.10 14.32
CA GLY A 332 -10.17 8.85 13.92
C GLY A 332 -11.14 7.68 13.71
N ILE A 333 -10.58 6.53 13.37
CA ILE A 333 -11.32 5.32 13.01
C ILE A 333 -10.97 4.20 13.97
N TYR A 334 -11.98 3.70 14.69
CA TYR A 334 -11.84 2.60 15.64
C TYR A 334 -12.62 1.39 15.14
N CYS A 335 -11.93 0.27 14.95
CA CYS A 335 -12.51 -1.03 14.58
C CYS A 335 -12.20 -2.04 15.69
N PRO A 336 -13.07 -3.05 15.95
CA PRO A 336 -12.97 -3.92 17.14
C PRO A 336 -11.60 -4.61 17.34
N GLU A 337 -10.92 -4.98 16.26
CA GLU A 337 -9.64 -5.71 16.30
C GLU A 337 -8.42 -4.79 16.18
N ALA A 338 -8.63 -3.48 15.94
CA ALA A 338 -7.57 -2.54 15.69
C ALA A 338 -6.94 -2.03 16.99
N ARG A 339 -5.62 -2.10 17.09
CA ARG A 339 -4.85 -1.44 18.15
C ARG A 339 -4.10 -0.26 17.57
N ALA A 340 -4.15 0.88 18.26
CA ALA A 340 -3.44 2.07 17.83
C ALA A 340 -1.92 1.82 17.84
N TYR A 341 -1.23 2.15 16.74
CA TYR A 341 0.24 2.15 16.70
C TYR A 341 0.85 3.05 15.64
N VAL A 342 2.12 3.42 15.82
CA VAL A 342 2.92 4.17 14.84
C VAL A 342 3.71 3.17 13.98
N PRO A 343 3.38 2.98 12.69
CA PRO A 343 4.16 2.11 11.82
C PRO A 343 5.54 2.71 11.55
N ALA A 344 6.59 1.90 11.65
CA ALA A 344 7.99 2.35 11.46
C ALA A 344 8.37 2.55 9.98
N THR A 345 7.64 1.94 9.05
CA THR A 345 7.93 2.01 7.60
C THR A 345 6.68 2.08 6.73
N PRO A 346 6.80 2.69 5.54
CA PRO A 346 5.77 2.62 4.52
C PRO A 346 5.49 1.17 4.20
N LEU A 347 4.27 0.72 4.52
CA LEU A 347 3.81 -0.64 4.29
C LEU A 347 4.28 -1.13 2.93
N PRO A 348 4.92 -2.30 2.92
CA PRO A 348 4.15 -3.44 2.47
C PRO A 348 4.33 -4.67 3.37
N ASP A 349 4.14 -4.52 4.69
CA ASP A 349 4.14 -5.65 5.62
C ASP A 349 2.80 -5.76 6.34
N ASP A 350 1.87 -6.42 5.66
CA ASP A 350 0.79 -7.13 6.32
C ASP A 350 1.41 -8.22 7.22
N PRO A 351 1.05 -8.35 8.51
CA PRO A 351 1.40 -9.52 9.31
C PRO A 351 1.13 -10.82 8.56
N VAL A 352 0.08 -10.87 7.74
CA VAL A 352 -0.25 -12.00 6.85
C VAL A 352 0.86 -12.24 5.83
N ARG A 353 1.48 -11.20 5.25
CA ARG A 353 2.54 -11.35 4.23
C ARG A 353 3.86 -11.81 4.82
N ASN A 354 4.24 -11.34 6.02
CA ASN A 354 5.42 -11.83 6.72
C ASN A 354 5.24 -13.26 7.21
N SER A 355 4.05 -13.60 7.70
CA SER A 355 3.70 -14.98 8.05
C SER A 355 3.68 -15.88 6.81
N GLN A 356 3.20 -15.38 5.66
CA GLN A 356 3.28 -16.10 4.38
C GLN A 356 4.72 -16.31 3.88
N LYS A 357 5.65 -15.38 4.16
CA LYS A 357 7.08 -15.57 3.88
C LYS A 357 7.66 -16.71 4.73
N VAL A 358 7.32 -16.78 6.03
CA VAL A 358 7.73 -17.87 6.92
C VAL A 358 7.19 -19.21 6.42
N ILE A 359 5.90 -19.28 6.06
CA ILE A 359 5.29 -20.49 5.45
C ILE A 359 6.03 -20.88 4.18
N LYS A 360 6.32 -19.91 3.29
CA LYS A 360 7.04 -20.14 2.03
C LYS A 360 8.48 -20.63 2.27
N TYR A 361 9.22 -20.05 3.22
CA TYR A 361 10.59 -20.47 3.50
C TYR A 361 10.65 -21.87 4.11
N ALA A 362 9.71 -22.22 4.97
CA ALA A 362 9.54 -23.58 5.48
C ALA A 362 9.19 -24.56 4.35
N ALA A 363 8.25 -24.22 3.47
CA ALA A 363 7.86 -25.03 2.31
C ALA A 363 9.00 -25.27 1.31
N LEU A 364 9.90 -24.30 1.15
CA LEU A 364 11.04 -24.37 0.24
C LEU A 364 12.34 -24.87 0.91
N GLY A 365 12.32 -25.20 2.20
CA GLY A 365 13.51 -25.65 2.94
C GLY A 365 14.63 -24.60 3.07
N LYS A 366 14.31 -23.30 2.96
CA LYS A 366 15.31 -22.22 3.02
C LYS A 366 15.63 -21.83 4.47
N LEU A 367 16.44 -22.64 5.15
CA LEU A 367 16.73 -22.51 6.59
C LEU A 367 17.29 -21.14 6.98
N ASP A 368 18.29 -20.61 6.26
CA ASP A 368 18.89 -19.32 6.61
C ASP A 368 17.88 -18.16 6.54
N LYS A 369 16.98 -18.21 5.56
CA LYS A 369 15.93 -17.20 5.39
C LYS A 369 14.82 -17.37 6.41
N LEU A 370 14.49 -18.61 6.76
CA LEU A 370 13.54 -18.94 7.82
C LEU A 370 14.07 -18.45 9.18
N PHE A 371 15.33 -18.74 9.51
CA PHE A 371 15.93 -18.36 10.80
C PHE A 371 16.11 -16.86 10.91
N ARG A 372 16.59 -16.19 9.85
CA ARG A 372 16.62 -14.73 9.82
C ARG A 372 15.23 -14.12 10.03
N ALA A 373 14.20 -14.66 9.39
CA ALA A 373 12.83 -14.16 9.56
C ALA A 373 12.29 -14.36 10.99
N LEU A 374 12.77 -15.36 11.73
CA LEU A 374 12.32 -15.69 13.09
C LEU A 374 13.16 -15.02 14.18
N ASP A 375 14.48 -14.96 14.04
CA ASP A 375 15.42 -14.52 15.09
C ASP A 375 15.77 -13.03 15.02
N SER A 376 15.81 -12.48 13.81
CA SER A 376 16.14 -11.08 13.57
C SER A 376 15.05 -10.48 12.70
N PRO A 377 13.89 -10.11 13.28
CA PRO A 377 12.88 -9.38 12.54
C PRO A 377 13.50 -8.03 12.15
N ARG A 378 14.12 -7.96 10.96
CA ARG A 378 14.37 -6.69 10.28
C ARG A 378 13.00 -6.00 10.31
N LEU A 379 12.87 -4.90 11.07
CA LEU A 379 11.64 -4.10 11.30
C LEU A 379 10.73 -4.41 12.51
N GLY A 380 11.12 -5.24 13.50
CA GLY A 380 10.40 -5.28 14.79
C GLY A 380 8.96 -5.80 14.77
N VAL A 381 8.52 -6.44 13.67
CA VAL A 381 7.25 -7.16 13.57
C VAL A 381 7.54 -8.65 13.65
N ILE A 382 7.07 -9.31 14.71
CA ILE A 382 7.21 -10.76 14.89
C ILE A 382 6.21 -11.45 13.94
N PRO A 383 6.64 -12.31 13.00
CA PRO A 383 5.73 -13.05 12.12
C PRO A 383 4.87 -14.03 12.94
N ASP A 384 3.59 -14.18 12.58
CA ASP A 384 2.71 -15.15 13.23
C ASP A 384 2.99 -16.56 12.69
N VAL A 385 3.71 -17.35 13.47
CA VAL A 385 4.06 -18.74 13.15
C VAL A 385 2.85 -19.70 13.15
N ARG A 386 1.65 -19.22 13.52
CA ARG A 386 0.39 -19.97 13.47
C ARG A 386 -0.45 -19.66 12.23
N ALA A 387 -0.02 -18.70 11.41
CA ALA A 387 -0.66 -18.47 10.12
C ALA A 387 -0.59 -19.71 9.22
N PHE A 388 -1.55 -19.83 8.31
CA PHE A 388 -1.68 -20.95 7.39
C PHE A 388 -1.95 -20.48 5.96
N ASP A 389 -1.59 -21.31 4.97
CA ASP A 389 -1.83 -21.04 3.56
C ASP A 389 -3.24 -21.44 3.08
N ALA A 390 -3.50 -21.32 1.77
CA ALA A 390 -4.78 -21.67 1.17
C ALA A 390 -5.19 -23.15 1.29
N SER A 391 -4.32 -24.01 1.82
CA SER A 391 -4.58 -25.43 2.11
C SER A 391 -4.73 -25.71 3.61
N GLY A 392 -4.66 -24.68 4.45
CA GLY A 392 -4.65 -24.80 5.91
C GLY A 392 -3.28 -25.17 6.48
N PHE A 393 -2.20 -25.15 5.67
CA PHE A 393 -0.88 -25.57 6.13
C PHE A 393 -0.17 -24.42 6.82
N THR A 394 0.25 -24.64 8.07
CA THR A 394 1.18 -23.75 8.78
C THR A 394 2.63 -23.99 8.32
N ALA A 395 3.54 -23.10 8.69
CA ALA A 395 4.98 -23.31 8.45
C ALA A 395 5.49 -24.64 9.04
N LEU A 396 4.91 -25.07 10.18
CA LEU A 396 5.26 -26.33 10.82
C LEU A 396 4.77 -27.55 10.03
N HIS A 397 3.61 -27.48 9.36
CA HIS A 397 3.15 -28.55 8.46
C HIS A 397 4.12 -28.79 7.32
N HIS A 398 4.57 -27.71 6.68
CA HIS A 398 5.56 -27.75 5.60
C HIS A 398 6.91 -28.27 6.08
N ALA A 399 7.43 -27.77 7.21
CA ALA A 399 8.70 -28.24 7.76
C ALA A 399 8.66 -29.73 8.14
N ALA A 400 7.53 -30.19 8.69
CA ALA A 400 7.31 -31.59 9.06
C ALA A 400 7.18 -32.51 7.84
N GLN A 401 6.54 -32.05 6.77
CA GLN A 401 6.43 -32.79 5.51
C GLN A 401 7.78 -32.90 4.77
N GLN A 402 8.62 -31.87 4.84
CA GLN A 402 9.92 -31.82 4.16
C GLN A 402 11.03 -32.58 4.89
N GLY A 403 10.82 -32.94 6.16
CA GLY A 403 11.82 -33.70 6.91
C GLY A 403 12.91 -32.84 7.57
N SER A 404 12.70 -31.53 7.74
CA SER A 404 13.71 -30.64 8.36
C SER A 404 13.53 -30.52 9.89
N ASP A 405 14.35 -31.26 10.63
CA ASP A 405 14.44 -31.25 12.09
C ASP A 405 14.79 -29.86 12.67
N LEU A 406 15.74 -29.17 12.06
CA LEU A 406 16.18 -27.83 12.45
C LEU A 406 15.07 -26.78 12.28
N ALA A 407 14.33 -26.81 11.17
CA ALA A 407 13.18 -25.92 10.95
C ALA A 407 12.06 -26.18 11.96
N VAL A 408 11.74 -27.46 12.21
CA VAL A 408 10.72 -27.88 13.18
C VAL A 408 11.10 -27.41 14.59
N ALA A 409 12.33 -27.66 15.04
CA ALA A 409 12.80 -27.24 16.35
C ALA A 409 12.74 -25.72 16.53
N LYS A 410 13.14 -24.97 15.50
CA LYS A 410 13.12 -23.51 15.51
C LYS A 410 11.69 -22.94 15.57
N LEU A 411 10.78 -23.46 14.76
CA LEU A 411 9.38 -23.04 14.73
C LEU A 411 8.66 -23.34 16.07
N ILE A 412 8.93 -24.49 16.68
CA ILE A 412 8.41 -24.84 18.01
C ILE A 412 8.93 -23.86 19.07
N ARG A 413 10.22 -23.52 19.05
CA ARG A 413 10.81 -22.55 19.99
C ARG A 413 10.18 -21.16 19.89
N HIS A 414 9.71 -20.79 18.69
CA HIS A 414 9.00 -19.54 18.41
C HIS A 414 7.46 -19.64 18.60
N GLY A 415 6.95 -20.72 19.18
CA GLY A 415 5.55 -20.82 19.64
C GLY A 415 4.55 -21.39 18.63
N SER A 416 5.02 -22.10 17.59
CA SER A 416 4.15 -22.83 16.67
C SER A 416 3.26 -23.84 17.40
N ASP A 417 1.99 -23.92 16.99
CA ASP A 417 1.07 -24.93 17.51
C ASP A 417 1.31 -26.29 16.83
N VAL A 418 1.83 -27.24 17.60
CA VAL A 418 2.10 -28.63 17.15
C VAL A 418 0.83 -29.43 16.90
N ARG A 419 -0.33 -28.94 17.37
CA ARG A 419 -1.64 -29.58 17.21
C ARG A 419 -2.51 -28.89 16.16
N ALA A 420 -2.00 -27.88 15.47
CA ALA A 420 -2.73 -27.21 14.40
C ALA A 420 -3.19 -28.23 13.36
N GLU A 421 -4.43 -28.13 12.90
CA GLU A 421 -5.02 -29.03 11.90
C GLU A 421 -5.15 -28.31 10.56
N ASP A 422 -4.71 -28.95 9.48
CA ASP A 422 -4.98 -28.49 8.12
C ASP A 422 -6.45 -28.72 7.72
N PHE A 423 -6.84 -28.32 6.50
CA PHE A 423 -8.23 -28.54 6.02
C PHE A 423 -8.63 -30.01 5.84
N ASN A 424 -7.66 -30.95 5.92
CA ASN A 424 -7.89 -32.39 5.95
C ASN A 424 -7.85 -32.94 7.39
N GLY A 425 -7.88 -32.09 8.42
CA GLY A 425 -7.79 -32.48 9.83
C GLY A 425 -6.43 -33.08 10.20
N SER A 426 -5.41 -32.95 9.34
CA SER A 426 -4.09 -33.52 9.57
C SER A 426 -3.21 -32.53 10.31
N GLN A 427 -2.65 -32.97 11.44
CA GLN A 427 -1.62 -32.24 12.18
C GLN A 427 -0.22 -32.41 11.55
N PRO A 428 0.79 -31.57 11.88
CA PRO A 428 2.14 -31.70 11.34
C PRO A 428 2.74 -33.10 11.53
N ALA A 429 2.42 -33.77 12.65
CA ALA A 429 2.87 -35.13 12.92
C ALA A 429 2.28 -36.18 11.97
N HIS A 430 1.06 -35.99 11.45
CA HIS A 430 0.48 -36.87 10.43
C HIS A 430 1.24 -36.75 9.12
N LEU A 431 1.65 -35.53 8.74
CA LEU A 431 2.42 -35.29 7.53
C LEU A 431 3.84 -35.86 7.63
N ALA A 432 4.53 -35.65 8.76
CA ALA A 432 5.84 -36.28 9.02
C ALA A 432 5.76 -37.81 9.04
N ALA A 433 4.72 -38.37 9.66
CA ALA A 433 4.48 -39.82 9.68
C ALA A 433 4.08 -40.39 8.31
N ALA A 434 3.44 -39.62 7.43
CA ALA A 434 3.13 -40.05 6.07
C ALA A 434 4.36 -39.97 5.15
N ALA A 435 5.24 -38.98 5.35
CA ALA A 435 6.47 -38.79 4.62
C ALA A 435 7.64 -39.69 5.10
N GLY A 436 7.52 -40.28 6.30
CA GLY A 436 8.50 -41.23 6.85
C GLY A 436 9.59 -40.61 7.72
N HIS A 437 9.41 -39.35 8.15
CA HIS A 437 10.36 -38.62 8.98
C HIS A 437 10.17 -38.94 10.46
N ARG A 438 10.64 -40.12 10.88
CA ARG A 438 10.48 -40.64 12.25
C ARG A 438 11.05 -39.71 13.32
N ASP A 439 12.18 -39.06 13.04
CA ASP A 439 12.87 -38.19 13.98
C ASP A 439 12.08 -36.92 14.27
N ILE A 440 11.39 -36.37 13.26
CA ILE A 440 10.46 -35.25 13.42
C ILE A 440 9.22 -35.66 14.17
N VAL A 441 8.69 -36.86 13.94
CA VAL A 441 7.57 -37.36 14.75
C VAL A 441 8.00 -37.48 16.20
N ALA A 442 9.21 -37.97 16.49
CA ALA A 442 9.74 -38.00 17.85
C ALA A 442 9.85 -36.59 18.46
N LEU A 443 10.35 -35.60 17.70
CA LEU A 443 10.43 -34.21 18.15
C LEU A 443 9.06 -33.59 18.46
N LEU A 444 8.07 -33.81 17.60
CA LEU A 444 6.70 -33.30 17.79
C LEU A 444 6.00 -33.99 18.97
N VAL A 445 6.19 -35.30 19.14
CA VAL A 445 5.63 -36.08 20.26
C VAL A 445 6.28 -35.70 21.58
N ARG A 446 7.58 -35.37 21.58
CA ARG A 446 8.26 -34.82 22.75
C ARG A 446 7.66 -33.48 23.18
N ALA A 447 7.27 -32.64 22.21
CA ALA A 447 6.58 -31.38 22.48
C ALA A 447 5.12 -31.59 22.96
N CYS A 448 4.42 -32.60 22.43
CA CYS A 448 3.08 -32.96 22.89
C CYS A 448 2.77 -34.46 22.66
N PRO A 449 2.78 -35.31 23.71
CA PRO A 449 2.57 -36.76 23.55
C PRO A 449 1.18 -37.13 22.99
N ALA A 450 0.18 -36.29 23.22
CA ALA A 450 -1.22 -36.54 22.85
C ALA A 450 -1.49 -36.50 21.33
N ILE A 451 -0.51 -36.13 20.49
CA ILE A 451 -0.64 -36.11 19.02
C ILE A 451 -0.57 -37.50 18.39
N LEU A 452 -0.09 -38.52 19.12
CA LEU A 452 0.01 -39.88 18.58
C LEU A 452 -1.36 -40.53 18.30
N ASP A 453 -2.35 -40.16 19.10
CA ASP A 453 -3.67 -40.78 19.12
C ASP A 453 -4.75 -39.89 18.47
N SER A 454 -4.39 -38.68 18.02
CA SER A 454 -5.27 -37.83 17.21
C SER A 454 -5.55 -38.47 15.85
N ARG A 455 -6.76 -38.29 15.33
CA ARG A 455 -7.20 -38.79 14.02
C ARG A 455 -7.39 -37.63 13.06
N ASN A 456 -6.94 -37.80 11.82
CA ASN A 456 -7.27 -36.88 10.74
C ASN A 456 -8.66 -37.18 10.13
N ASN A 457 -9.10 -36.41 9.13
CA ASN A 457 -10.41 -36.60 8.48
C ASN A 457 -10.55 -37.92 7.72
N GLN A 458 -9.46 -38.65 7.51
CA GLN A 458 -9.47 -40.02 6.97
C GLN A 458 -9.59 -41.09 8.07
N GLY A 459 -9.74 -40.67 9.32
CA GLY A 459 -9.83 -41.53 10.50
C GLY A 459 -8.51 -42.17 10.92
N LEU A 460 -7.39 -41.80 10.29
CA LEU A 460 -6.07 -42.38 10.54
C LEU A 460 -5.34 -41.63 11.65
N THR A 461 -4.73 -42.37 12.58
CA THR A 461 -3.83 -41.79 13.60
C THR A 461 -2.39 -41.72 13.11
N VAL A 462 -1.59 -40.85 13.73
CA VAL A 462 -0.13 -40.78 13.48
C VAL A 462 0.53 -42.15 13.70
N ARG A 463 0.14 -42.87 14.76
CA ARG A 463 0.59 -44.25 15.03
C ARG A 463 0.29 -45.21 13.87
N GLN A 464 -0.94 -45.16 13.34
CA GLN A 464 -1.35 -46.00 12.22
C GLN A 464 -0.60 -45.67 10.93
N LEU A 465 -0.31 -44.40 10.67
CA LEU A 465 0.50 -43.98 9.52
C LEU A 465 1.94 -44.50 9.60
N LEU A 466 2.56 -44.43 10.79
CA LEU A 466 3.89 -45.00 11.04
C LEU A 466 3.92 -46.52 10.88
N GLU A 467 2.91 -47.23 11.40
CA GLU A 467 2.78 -48.68 11.25
C GLU A 467 2.59 -49.08 9.78
N ASN A 468 1.83 -48.30 9.01
CA ASN A 468 1.62 -48.54 7.59
C ASN A 468 2.90 -48.30 6.77
N LEU A 469 3.69 -47.28 7.11
CA LEU A 469 5.02 -47.10 6.53
C LEU A 469 5.97 -48.23 6.90
N GLN A 470 5.97 -48.67 8.16
CA GLN A 470 6.80 -49.80 8.59
C GLN A 470 6.38 -51.08 7.89
N LYS A 471 5.08 -51.32 7.67
CA LYS A 471 4.59 -52.44 6.86
C LYS A 471 5.03 -52.33 5.39
N LYS A 472 5.05 -51.13 4.80
CA LYS A 472 5.55 -50.90 3.43
C LYS A 472 7.07 -51.09 3.31
N GLN A 473 7.85 -50.57 4.27
CA GLN A 473 9.30 -50.77 4.34
C GLN A 473 9.64 -52.25 4.61
N ASN A 474 8.89 -52.90 5.51
CA ASN A 474 9.02 -54.32 5.79
C ASN A 474 8.49 -55.21 4.65
N ALA A 475 7.66 -54.71 3.73
CA ALA A 475 7.28 -55.44 2.52
C ALA A 475 8.46 -55.53 1.53
N HIS A 476 9.37 -54.54 1.53
CA HIS A 476 10.66 -54.64 0.84
C HIS A 476 11.63 -55.58 1.57
N ILE A 477 11.61 -55.63 2.90
CA ILE A 477 12.46 -56.53 3.70
C ILE A 477 11.93 -57.98 3.71
N ARG A 478 10.62 -58.22 3.54
CA ARG A 478 10.03 -59.57 3.42
C ARG A 478 10.36 -60.29 2.11
N ALA A 479 11.03 -59.63 1.16
CA ALA A 479 11.75 -60.30 0.07
C ALA A 479 13.11 -60.89 0.50
N ALA A 480 13.55 -60.65 1.75
CA ALA A 480 14.77 -61.17 2.35
C ALA A 480 14.56 -61.49 3.86
N SER A 481 13.79 -62.56 4.11
CA SER A 481 13.68 -63.35 5.37
C SER A 481 13.28 -62.66 6.71
N PRO A 482 12.51 -63.32 7.60
CA PRO A 482 11.87 -62.67 8.74
C PRO A 482 12.56 -62.94 10.11
N ASP A 483 12.31 -62.01 11.04
CA ASP A 483 12.07 -62.19 12.49
C ASP A 483 12.96 -61.36 13.43
N SER A 484 12.34 -60.33 14.03
CA SER A 484 12.50 -59.94 15.44
C SER A 484 11.54 -58.78 15.77
N PRO A 485 10.58 -58.95 16.70
CA PRO A 485 9.74 -57.87 17.20
C PRO A 485 10.29 -57.32 18.53
N GLY A 486 10.79 -56.07 18.50
CA GLY A 486 11.07 -55.30 19.72
C GLY A 486 12.16 -54.25 19.52
N ALA A 487 11.82 -53.06 19.01
CA ALA A 487 12.81 -52.02 18.72
C ALA A 487 12.34 -50.59 19.06
N TRP A 488 11.42 -50.42 20.02
CA TRP A 488 10.84 -49.10 20.30
C TRP A 488 11.11 -48.56 21.71
N THR A 489 11.82 -49.31 22.56
CA THR A 489 12.27 -48.81 23.88
C THR A 489 13.69 -48.27 23.89
N GLU A 490 14.51 -48.51 22.86
CA GLU A 490 15.92 -48.07 22.81
C GLU A 490 16.14 -46.68 22.19
N ILE A 491 15.27 -46.23 21.28
CA ILE A 491 15.46 -44.94 20.56
C ILE A 491 15.29 -43.72 21.47
N LEU A 492 14.68 -43.86 22.64
CA LEU A 492 14.47 -42.76 23.59
C LEU A 492 15.66 -42.53 24.53
N ARG A 493 16.76 -43.31 24.45
CA ARG A 493 17.86 -43.25 25.44
C ARG A 493 19.12 -42.48 25.02
N ASP A 494 19.40 -42.33 23.73
CA ASP A 494 20.74 -41.88 23.26
C ASP A 494 20.82 -40.42 22.78
N GLY A 495 19.80 -39.59 23.02
CA GLY A 495 19.77 -38.19 22.54
C GLY A 495 20.17 -37.12 23.55
N HIS A 496 20.79 -37.48 24.67
CA HIS A 496 20.79 -36.60 25.86
C HIS A 496 21.90 -35.54 25.91
N ASP A 497 22.98 -35.63 25.12
CA ASP A 497 24.17 -34.80 25.36
C ASP A 497 24.68 -33.93 24.17
N ASP A 498 24.04 -33.94 23.01
CA ASP A 498 24.58 -33.27 21.78
C ASP A 498 23.73 -32.08 21.27
N PHE A 499 22.76 -31.61 22.07
CA PHE A 499 21.76 -30.63 21.64
C PHE A 499 22.17 -29.17 21.91
N GLU A 500 22.81 -28.88 23.04
CA GLU A 500 23.28 -27.53 23.39
C GLU A 500 24.53 -27.13 22.58
N GLU A 501 25.39 -28.10 22.22
CA GLU A 501 26.69 -27.87 21.58
C GLU A 501 26.54 -27.45 20.10
N LYS A 502 25.64 -28.11 19.36
CA LYS A 502 25.30 -27.76 17.96
C LYS A 502 24.62 -26.40 17.79
N LEU A 503 24.02 -25.87 18.86
CA LEU A 503 23.40 -24.53 18.88
C LEU A 503 24.43 -23.40 19.08
N GLN A 504 25.59 -23.69 19.67
CA GLN A 504 26.68 -22.72 19.88
C GLN A 504 27.63 -22.60 18.68
N GLU A 505 27.86 -23.68 17.93
CA GLU A 505 28.72 -23.65 16.74
C GLU A 505 28.12 -22.84 15.57
N ALA A 506 26.78 -22.72 15.50
CA ALA A 506 26.10 -21.91 14.48
C ALA A 506 26.14 -20.38 14.74
N ALA A 507 26.73 -19.93 15.85
CA ALA A 507 26.74 -18.51 16.25
C ALA A 507 27.97 -17.71 15.75
N TRP A 508 28.91 -18.31 15.01
CA TRP A 508 30.20 -17.68 14.69
C TRP A 508 30.58 -17.66 13.19
N ALA A 509 29.62 -17.67 12.29
CA ALA A 509 29.87 -17.41 10.87
C ALA A 509 29.23 -16.07 10.45
N GLU A 510 29.85 -14.96 10.86
CA GLU A 510 29.60 -13.65 10.27
C GLU A 510 30.45 -13.50 9.01
N GLY A 511 29.78 -13.55 7.86
CA GLY A 511 30.30 -13.11 6.57
C GLY A 511 29.22 -12.26 5.92
N ASP A 512 29.45 -10.95 5.89
CA ASP A 512 28.61 -9.95 5.26
C ASP A 512 28.60 -10.14 3.73
N ASP A 513 27.41 -10.32 3.16
CA ASP A 513 27.12 -10.04 1.74
C ASP A 513 25.65 -9.59 1.64
N ASP A 514 25.43 -8.31 1.30
CA ASP A 514 24.12 -7.78 0.92
C ASP A 514 23.90 -7.93 -0.61
N ASP A 515 22.70 -8.42 -0.91
CA ASP A 515 21.84 -8.22 -2.09
C ASP A 515 22.43 -8.29 -3.51
N ASP A 516 22.03 -9.32 -4.25
CA ASP A 516 21.23 -9.13 -5.48
C ASP A 516 20.58 -10.47 -5.93
N ASP A 517 19.44 -10.36 -6.60
CA ASP A 517 19.05 -11.10 -7.82
C ASP A 517 17.59 -11.64 -7.88
N PRO A 518 16.88 -11.44 -9.01
CA PRO A 518 15.44 -11.52 -9.17
C PRO A 518 14.99 -12.91 -9.64
N PHE A 519 14.02 -13.51 -8.95
CA PHE A 519 13.52 -14.81 -9.42
C PHE A 519 12.08 -15.11 -8.98
N TRP A 520 11.13 -14.75 -9.85
CA TRP A 520 9.83 -15.40 -9.90
C TRP A 520 9.60 -16.01 -11.29
N SER A 521 10.04 -17.26 -11.49
CA SER A 521 9.15 -18.39 -11.87
C SER A 521 9.92 -19.69 -12.17
N THR A 522 9.42 -20.74 -11.51
CA THR A 522 9.73 -22.18 -11.47
C THR A 522 9.68 -22.94 -12.81
N SER A 523 10.52 -23.99 -12.97
CA SER A 523 10.12 -25.43 -13.07
C SER A 523 11.26 -26.37 -13.55
N TYR A 524 11.37 -27.55 -12.92
CA TYR A 524 12.23 -28.73 -13.23
C TYR A 524 12.15 -29.20 -14.72
N ALA A 525 13.29 -29.36 -15.42
CA ALA A 525 14.06 -30.59 -15.80
C ALA A 525 13.58 -31.31 -17.11
N PRO A 526 14.39 -32.09 -17.88
CA PRO A 526 15.73 -32.66 -17.60
C PRO A 526 16.76 -32.72 -18.78
N THR A 527 17.95 -33.29 -18.47
CA THR A 527 18.99 -33.95 -19.31
C THR A 527 19.74 -33.21 -20.43
N GLY A 528 21.08 -33.28 -20.36
CA GLY A 528 21.89 -33.74 -21.50
C GLY A 528 22.96 -32.81 -22.07
N ASP A 529 24.21 -33.18 -21.77
CA ASP A 529 25.39 -33.09 -22.63
C ASP A 529 26.28 -31.82 -22.63
N SER A 530 27.52 -32.10 -22.97
CA SER A 530 28.79 -31.52 -22.54
C SER A 530 29.44 -30.61 -23.60
N ARG A 531 30.51 -29.90 -23.16
CA ARG A 531 31.53 -29.11 -23.90
C ARG A 531 31.21 -27.60 -23.96
N SER A 532 32.12 -26.66 -23.71
CA SER A 532 33.57 -26.64 -23.43
C SER A 532 33.91 -25.28 -22.81
N ALA A 533 34.62 -25.25 -21.67
CA ALA A 533 34.99 -24.04 -20.95
C ALA A 533 36.21 -23.33 -21.58
N GLY A 534 36.11 -22.00 -21.75
CA GLY A 534 37.28 -21.12 -21.89
C GLY A 534 37.97 -20.89 -20.53
N PRO A 535 39.16 -20.26 -20.50
CA PRO A 535 40.01 -20.30 -19.32
C PRO A 535 39.34 -19.58 -18.14
N VAL A 536 39.20 -20.32 -17.05
CA VAL A 536 38.69 -19.85 -15.76
C VAL A 536 39.69 -18.83 -15.21
N GLU A 537 39.22 -17.61 -15.00
CA GLU A 537 39.95 -16.58 -14.24
C GLU A 537 40.09 -17.12 -12.81
N ASP A 538 41.31 -17.21 -12.31
CA ASP A 538 41.59 -17.76 -10.98
C ASP A 538 40.91 -16.89 -9.89
N GLU A 539 40.34 -17.56 -8.87
CA GLU A 539 39.60 -16.95 -7.78
C GLU A 539 40.43 -15.89 -7.04
N ASP A 540 41.75 -16.06 -6.90
CA ASP A 540 42.62 -15.07 -6.28
C ASP A 540 42.75 -13.80 -7.15
N THR A 541 42.78 -13.97 -8.47
CA THR A 541 42.84 -12.85 -9.42
C THR A 541 41.52 -12.08 -9.47
N PHE A 542 40.39 -12.78 -9.42
CA PHE A 542 39.04 -12.18 -9.33
C PHE A 542 38.83 -11.49 -7.98
N ALA A 543 39.20 -12.15 -6.87
CA ALA A 543 39.09 -11.62 -5.51
C ALA A 543 39.95 -10.37 -5.31
N ARG A 544 41.16 -10.34 -5.87
CA ARG A 544 42.06 -9.18 -5.77
C ARG A 544 41.54 -7.98 -6.59
N ARG A 545 40.98 -8.21 -7.79
CA ARG A 545 40.31 -7.16 -8.57
C ARG A 545 39.07 -6.62 -7.86
N MET A 546 38.28 -7.50 -7.26
CA MET A 546 37.11 -7.13 -6.45
C MET A 546 37.52 -6.37 -5.18
N TRP A 547 38.61 -6.77 -4.52
CA TRP A 547 39.15 -6.12 -3.33
C TRP A 547 39.69 -4.71 -3.64
N GLU A 548 40.39 -4.53 -4.76
CA GLU A 548 40.84 -3.20 -5.24
C GLU A 548 39.66 -2.29 -5.64
N ASP A 549 38.60 -2.86 -6.23
CA ASP A 549 37.37 -2.13 -6.57
C ASP A 549 36.55 -1.79 -5.30
N MET A 550 36.59 -2.65 -4.28
CA MET A 550 36.02 -2.40 -2.95
C MET A 550 36.82 -1.35 -2.16
N GLU A 551 38.16 -1.32 -2.25
CA GLU A 551 38.98 -0.26 -1.63
C GLU A 551 38.71 1.11 -2.26
N ARG A 552 38.50 1.18 -3.59
CA ARG A 552 38.06 2.41 -4.27
C ARG A 552 36.69 2.92 -3.83
N ARG A 553 35.83 2.03 -3.32
CA ARG A 553 34.44 2.31 -2.91
C ARG A 553 34.25 2.58 -1.42
N LYS A 554 35.31 2.47 -0.60
CA LYS A 554 35.27 2.90 0.81
C LYS A 554 35.19 4.43 0.90
N ARG A 555 33.98 4.98 0.96
CA ARG A 555 33.75 6.26 1.66
C ARG A 555 33.89 6.02 3.16
N PRO A 556 34.63 6.87 3.91
CA PRO A 556 34.85 6.63 5.33
C PRO A 556 33.56 6.80 6.13
N SER A 557 33.36 5.92 7.11
CA SER A 557 32.44 6.11 8.23
C SER A 557 32.71 7.45 8.90
N VAL A 558 31.69 8.30 8.97
CA VAL A 558 31.78 9.63 9.56
C VAL A 558 31.73 9.49 11.09
N SER A 559 32.90 9.40 11.71
CA SER A 559 33.08 9.65 13.15
C SER A 559 33.00 11.16 13.42
N ALA A 560 32.79 11.53 14.68
CA ALA A 560 32.46 12.86 15.19
C ALA A 560 33.52 13.98 14.98
N ALA A 561 34.38 13.88 13.97
CA ALA A 561 35.45 14.83 13.64
C ALA A 561 35.31 15.50 12.24
N THR A 562 34.09 15.55 11.67
CA THR A 562 33.83 16.16 10.35
C THR A 562 32.75 17.25 10.40
N ALA A 563 32.72 18.01 11.49
CA ALA A 563 31.97 19.27 11.55
C ALA A 563 32.65 20.44 10.82
N GLU A 564 33.93 20.30 10.42
CA GLU A 564 34.70 21.39 9.77
C GLU A 564 34.97 21.18 8.27
N ALA A 565 34.55 20.05 7.66
CA ALA A 565 34.85 19.74 6.26
C ALA A 565 33.69 19.98 5.26
N TRP A 566 32.49 20.33 5.74
CA TRP A 566 31.37 20.73 4.88
C TRP A 566 31.17 22.23 4.96
N GLY A 567 32.05 22.97 4.29
CA GLY A 567 31.89 24.38 3.98
C GLY A 567 30.75 24.62 3.00
N ALA A 568 29.51 24.29 3.38
CA ALA A 568 28.32 24.81 2.72
C ALA A 568 28.22 26.29 3.08
N THR A 569 28.80 27.14 2.24
CA THR A 569 28.69 28.59 2.38
C THR A 569 27.25 29.04 2.14
N ASP A 570 26.85 30.17 2.74
CA ASP A 570 25.58 30.89 2.50
C ASP A 570 25.16 30.91 1.01
N ALA A 571 26.14 30.92 0.10
CA ALA A 571 25.94 30.91 -1.35
C ALA A 571 25.25 29.63 -1.87
N THR A 572 25.56 28.45 -1.32
CA THR A 572 24.96 27.17 -1.74
C THR A 572 23.49 27.07 -1.36
N TRP A 573 23.12 27.61 -0.19
CA TRP A 573 21.75 27.69 0.28
C TRP A 573 20.93 28.72 -0.50
N GLN A 574 21.49 29.90 -0.80
CA GLN A 574 20.85 30.89 -1.68
C GLN A 574 20.62 30.35 -3.10
N GLN A 575 21.53 29.52 -3.60
CA GLN A 575 21.40 28.88 -4.90
C GLN A 575 20.33 27.78 -4.90
N ALA A 576 20.22 26.98 -3.84
CA ALA A 576 19.12 26.03 -3.63
C ALA A 576 17.76 26.75 -3.49
N LYS A 577 17.73 27.90 -2.81
CA LYS A 577 16.53 28.75 -2.67
C LYS A 577 16.07 29.34 -4.01
N ARG A 578 17.00 29.79 -4.86
CA ARG A 578 16.69 30.24 -6.24
C ARG A 578 16.21 29.08 -7.11
N ALA A 579 16.89 27.94 -7.07
CA ALA A 579 16.47 26.74 -7.79
C ALA A 579 15.11 26.19 -7.32
N ARG A 580 14.74 26.43 -6.05
CA ARG A 580 13.39 26.18 -5.51
C ARG A 580 12.37 27.12 -6.13
N GLN A 581 12.62 28.43 -6.14
CA GLN A 581 11.72 29.43 -6.75
C GLN A 581 11.46 29.15 -8.23
N ASP A 582 12.49 28.74 -8.98
CA ASP A 582 12.35 28.39 -10.41
C ASP A 582 11.57 27.09 -10.64
N ARG A 583 11.61 26.15 -9.69
CA ARG A 583 10.80 24.92 -9.75
C ARG A 583 9.34 25.20 -9.39
N GLU A 584 9.10 25.98 -8.34
CA GLU A 584 7.76 26.44 -7.95
C GLU A 584 7.06 27.22 -9.08
N ALA A 585 7.79 28.05 -9.83
CA ALA A 585 7.25 28.76 -11.00
C ALA A 585 6.83 27.79 -12.13
N ARG A 586 7.70 26.82 -12.48
CA ARG A 586 7.41 25.83 -13.53
C ARG A 586 6.25 24.89 -13.17
N ALA A 587 6.16 24.48 -11.91
CA ALA A 587 5.06 23.64 -11.43
C ALA A 587 3.70 24.36 -11.48
N ARG A 588 3.68 25.69 -11.27
CA ARG A 588 2.46 26.50 -11.44
C ARG A 588 2.01 26.53 -12.90
N GLU A 589 2.92 26.80 -13.83
CA GLU A 589 2.61 26.80 -15.27
C GLU A 589 2.09 25.43 -15.76
N GLU A 590 2.73 24.33 -15.32
CA GLU A 590 2.30 22.98 -15.70
C GLU A 590 0.94 22.60 -15.10
N SER A 591 0.68 23.02 -13.86
CA SER A 591 -0.63 22.86 -13.22
C SER A 591 -1.74 23.57 -13.98
N GLU A 592 -1.53 24.83 -14.37
CA GLU A 592 -2.50 25.61 -15.11
C GLU A 592 -2.85 24.93 -16.44
N ARG A 593 -1.83 24.39 -17.12
CA ARG A 593 -2.02 23.62 -18.36
C ARG A 593 -2.88 22.37 -18.16
N ILE A 594 -2.62 21.58 -17.11
CA ILE A 594 -3.40 20.36 -16.82
C ILE A 594 -4.84 20.69 -16.46
N LEU A 595 -5.05 21.70 -15.62
CA LEU A 595 -6.39 22.17 -15.23
C LEU A 595 -7.19 22.68 -16.43
N GLU A 596 -6.54 23.35 -17.38
CA GLU A 596 -7.17 23.81 -18.62
C GLU A 596 -7.55 22.62 -19.53
N GLU A 597 -6.69 21.61 -19.61
CA GLU A 597 -6.96 20.42 -20.40
C GLU A 597 -8.15 19.59 -19.84
N GLU A 598 -8.20 19.41 -18.51
CA GLU A 598 -9.31 18.72 -17.85
C GLU A 598 -10.61 19.52 -17.94
N ARG A 599 -10.57 20.86 -17.78
CA ARG A 599 -11.72 21.74 -18.03
C ARG A 599 -12.25 21.60 -19.45
N ARG A 600 -11.37 21.49 -20.45
CA ARG A 600 -11.75 21.27 -21.85
C ARG A 600 -12.42 19.90 -22.06
N LYS A 601 -11.89 18.84 -21.45
CA LYS A 601 -12.47 17.48 -21.53
C LYS A 601 -13.84 17.41 -20.87
N ASP A 602 -14.00 18.03 -19.71
CA ASP A 602 -15.23 18.08 -18.93
C ASP A 602 -16.29 18.97 -19.61
N ALA A 603 -15.92 20.12 -20.16
CA ALA A 603 -16.82 20.95 -20.97
C ALA A 603 -17.29 20.24 -22.24
N ALA A 604 -16.40 19.51 -22.92
CA ALA A 604 -16.75 18.68 -24.08
C ALA A 604 -17.68 17.52 -23.68
N TRP A 605 -17.45 16.91 -22.51
CA TRP A 605 -18.31 15.86 -21.97
C TRP A 605 -19.71 16.39 -21.61
N ARG A 606 -19.81 17.57 -20.97
CA ARG A 606 -21.09 18.21 -20.63
C ARG A 606 -21.88 18.65 -21.86
N GLN A 607 -21.20 19.18 -22.88
CA GLN A 607 -21.83 19.48 -24.18
C GLN A 607 -22.42 18.21 -24.83
N ALA A 608 -21.70 17.08 -24.75
CA ALA A 608 -22.20 15.80 -25.27
C ALA A 608 -23.40 15.24 -24.45
N VAL A 609 -23.43 15.46 -23.14
CA VAL A 609 -24.54 15.04 -22.26
C VAL A 609 -25.79 15.91 -22.50
N LEU A 610 -25.62 17.23 -22.63
CA LEU A 610 -26.72 18.18 -22.87
C LEU A 610 -27.37 18.03 -24.25
N GLN A 611 -26.64 17.46 -25.23
CA GLN A 611 -27.15 17.17 -26.58
C GLN A 611 -27.90 15.82 -26.67
N GLY A 612 -28.12 15.10 -25.56
CA GLY A 612 -28.96 13.89 -25.53
C GLY A 612 -28.28 12.60 -26.02
N ASP A 613 -26.95 12.55 -26.05
CA ASP A 613 -26.15 11.54 -26.74
C ASP A 613 -25.85 10.25 -25.93
N ILE A 614 -26.78 9.81 -25.07
CA ILE A 614 -26.73 8.43 -24.54
C ILE A 614 -27.22 7.44 -25.63
N GLY A 615 -28.15 7.88 -26.47
CA GLY A 615 -28.69 7.10 -27.59
C GLY A 615 -27.67 6.89 -28.72
N ALA A 616 -26.91 7.91 -29.12
CA ALA A 616 -25.96 7.77 -30.22
C ALA A 616 -24.62 7.17 -29.78
N ARG A 617 -24.24 7.20 -28.50
CA ARG A 617 -23.16 6.33 -27.97
C ARG A 617 -23.51 4.85 -27.98
N LYS A 618 -24.77 4.50 -27.66
CA LYS A 618 -25.29 3.13 -27.81
C LYS A 618 -25.38 2.72 -29.28
N ALA A 619 -25.91 3.58 -30.15
CA ALA A 619 -25.97 3.33 -31.59
C ALA A 619 -24.58 3.30 -32.26
N SER A 620 -23.61 4.09 -31.79
CA SER A 620 -22.21 4.06 -32.24
C SER A 620 -21.50 2.79 -31.76
N TYR A 621 -21.78 2.34 -30.53
CA TYR A 621 -21.32 1.04 -30.05
C TYR A 621 -21.92 -0.12 -30.87
N GLU A 622 -23.21 -0.09 -31.15
CA GLU A 622 -23.94 -1.08 -31.96
C GLU A 622 -23.50 -1.06 -33.44
N ALA A 623 -23.31 0.11 -34.04
CA ALA A 623 -22.81 0.28 -35.41
C ALA A 623 -21.36 -0.19 -35.57
N ARG A 624 -20.52 -0.04 -34.53
CA ARG A 624 -19.13 -0.54 -34.52
C ARG A 624 -19.07 -2.06 -34.51
N TRP A 625 -19.95 -2.73 -33.76
CA TRP A 625 -20.06 -4.20 -33.81
C TRP A 625 -20.63 -4.71 -35.13
N HIS A 626 -21.63 -4.04 -35.70
CA HIS A 626 -22.15 -4.37 -37.03
C HIS A 626 -21.11 -4.15 -38.16
N THR A 627 -20.23 -3.16 -38.04
CA THR A 627 -19.13 -2.92 -38.98
C THR A 627 -18.02 -3.97 -38.84
N PHE A 628 -17.70 -4.38 -37.60
CA PHE A 628 -16.73 -5.45 -37.29
C PHE A 628 -17.13 -6.82 -37.87
N ILE A 629 -18.43 -7.09 -38.01
CA ILE A 629 -18.96 -8.37 -38.49
C ILE A 629 -19.06 -8.43 -40.03
N ASN A 630 -19.29 -7.30 -40.69
CA ASN A 630 -19.70 -7.28 -42.12
C ASN A 630 -18.68 -6.69 -43.10
N SER A 631 -17.56 -6.12 -42.64
CA SER A 631 -16.59 -5.51 -43.56
C SER A 631 -15.62 -6.53 -44.17
N GLN A 632 -15.51 -6.57 -45.51
CA GLN A 632 -14.49 -7.36 -46.22
C GLN A 632 -13.10 -6.70 -46.23
N ALA A 633 -12.98 -5.48 -45.68
CA ALA A 633 -11.72 -4.79 -45.41
C ALA A 633 -11.84 -3.98 -44.11
N PRO A 634 -10.83 -3.95 -43.23
CA PRO A 634 -10.97 -3.38 -41.89
C PRO A 634 -10.65 -1.88 -41.90
N GLN A 635 -11.64 -1.04 -41.59
CA GLN A 635 -11.37 0.28 -41.01
C GLN A 635 -12.25 0.46 -39.77
N ILE A 636 -11.76 -0.08 -38.65
CA ILE A 636 -12.10 0.38 -37.31
C ILE A 636 -10.91 1.24 -36.87
N ALA A 637 -11.16 2.45 -36.40
CA ALA A 637 -10.10 3.39 -36.03
C ALA A 637 -9.31 2.91 -34.79
N MET A 638 -8.03 3.30 -34.76
CA MET A 638 -6.95 2.81 -33.89
C MET A 638 -7.18 2.92 -32.37
N ALA A 639 -8.17 3.69 -31.91
CA ALA A 639 -8.43 3.89 -30.48
C ALA A 639 -9.29 2.79 -29.85
N ASP A 640 -10.01 2.00 -30.65
CA ASP A 640 -11.11 1.16 -30.15
C ASP A 640 -10.82 -0.36 -30.13
N VAL A 641 -9.70 -0.85 -30.67
CA VAL A 641 -9.26 -2.25 -30.50
C VAL A 641 -7.73 -2.28 -30.40
N PRO A 642 -7.13 -2.97 -29.39
CA PRO A 642 -5.69 -3.10 -29.30
C PRO A 642 -5.21 -4.05 -30.43
N TRP A 643 -4.68 -3.41 -31.47
CA TRP A 643 -3.84 -3.91 -32.57
C TRP A 643 -4.50 -4.88 -33.59
N LEU A 644 -4.74 -4.40 -34.81
CA LEU A 644 -5.00 -5.23 -36.00
C LEU A 644 -3.83 -5.09 -36.99
N LEU A 645 -3.30 -6.24 -37.39
CA LEU A 645 -2.06 -6.42 -38.15
C LEU A 645 -2.42 -6.98 -39.53
N GLN A 646 -1.78 -6.50 -40.58
CA GLN A 646 -2.10 -6.94 -41.95
C GLN A 646 -1.32 -8.21 -42.34
N ASP A 647 -0.13 -8.43 -41.77
CA ASP A 647 0.73 -9.58 -42.08
C ASP A 647 1.28 -10.32 -40.84
N LYS A 648 1.72 -11.58 -41.04
CA LYS A 648 2.23 -12.45 -39.96
C LYS A 648 3.51 -11.94 -39.31
N ASP A 649 4.34 -11.22 -40.05
CA ASP A 649 5.62 -10.71 -39.54
C ASP A 649 5.44 -9.41 -38.74
N ASP A 650 4.47 -8.56 -39.12
CA ASP A 650 4.04 -7.41 -38.31
C ASP A 650 3.46 -7.88 -36.97
N ALA A 651 2.71 -8.99 -36.99
CA ALA A 651 2.09 -9.55 -35.79
C ALA A 651 3.11 -10.00 -34.75
N ARG A 652 4.23 -10.59 -35.21
CA ARG A 652 5.33 -10.97 -34.33
C ARG A 652 6.04 -9.73 -33.79
N ALA A 653 6.35 -8.74 -34.61
CA ALA A 653 7.07 -7.53 -34.18
C ALA A 653 6.30 -6.69 -33.16
N ILE A 654 4.97 -6.59 -33.29
CA ILE A 654 4.13 -5.78 -32.38
C ILE A 654 3.79 -6.51 -31.09
N VAL A 655 3.48 -7.82 -31.14
CA VAL A 655 3.22 -8.62 -29.92
C VAL A 655 4.48 -8.73 -29.05
N LEU A 656 5.66 -8.64 -29.67
CA LEU A 656 6.95 -8.81 -29.03
C LEU A 656 7.72 -7.49 -28.83
N TYR A 657 7.08 -6.35 -29.10
CA TYR A 657 7.71 -5.05 -28.97
C TYR A 657 8.20 -4.81 -27.53
N GLY A 658 9.49 -4.48 -27.38
CA GLY A 658 10.15 -4.29 -26.08
C GLY A 658 10.56 -5.57 -25.36
N THR A 659 10.29 -6.76 -25.92
CA THR A 659 10.85 -8.01 -25.41
C THR A 659 12.26 -8.21 -25.95
N SER A 660 13.20 -8.63 -25.09
CA SER A 660 14.64 -8.71 -25.46
C SER A 660 15.17 -10.15 -25.49
N SER A 661 14.35 -11.14 -25.09
CA SER A 661 14.77 -12.54 -25.06
C SER A 661 13.68 -13.49 -25.57
N PRO A 662 14.06 -14.60 -26.25
CA PRO A 662 13.09 -15.58 -26.79
C PRO A 662 12.13 -16.19 -25.75
N LYS A 663 12.51 -16.20 -24.47
CA LYS A 663 11.68 -16.69 -23.36
C LYS A 663 10.54 -15.71 -23.02
N GLU A 664 10.81 -14.41 -23.07
CA GLU A 664 9.79 -13.37 -22.88
C GLU A 664 8.83 -13.32 -24.06
N GLU A 665 9.34 -13.54 -25.27
CA GLU A 665 8.50 -13.61 -26.47
C GLU A 665 7.43 -14.70 -26.36
N ARG A 666 7.83 -15.92 -25.99
CA ARG A 666 6.92 -17.06 -25.78
C ARG A 666 5.92 -16.81 -24.65
N LYS A 667 6.28 -16.04 -23.61
CA LYS A 667 5.40 -15.70 -22.48
C LYS A 667 4.31 -14.69 -22.89
N THR A 668 4.67 -13.67 -23.67
CA THR A 668 3.73 -12.65 -24.13
C THR A 668 2.71 -13.24 -25.11
N ILE A 669 3.15 -14.07 -26.06
CA ILE A 669 2.26 -14.78 -27.00
C ILE A 669 1.27 -15.69 -26.25
N ARG A 670 1.72 -16.45 -25.23
CA ARG A 670 0.83 -17.30 -24.41
C ARG A 670 -0.21 -16.50 -23.61
N THR A 671 0.14 -15.30 -23.15
CA THR A 671 -0.76 -14.44 -22.39
C THR A 671 -1.89 -13.90 -23.27
N GLU A 672 -1.57 -13.48 -24.49
CA GLU A 672 -2.56 -13.04 -25.47
C GLU A 672 -3.40 -14.20 -26.01
N LEU A 673 -2.81 -15.39 -26.21
CA LEU A 673 -3.57 -16.61 -26.55
C LEU A 673 -4.67 -16.92 -25.52
N LEU A 674 -4.36 -16.77 -24.23
CA LEU A 674 -5.32 -16.97 -23.12
C LEU A 674 -6.39 -15.88 -23.06
N ARG A 675 -6.08 -14.66 -23.51
CA ARG A 675 -7.00 -13.52 -23.54
C ARG A 675 -8.03 -13.66 -24.67
N TRP A 676 -7.57 -14.14 -25.83
CA TRP A 676 -8.40 -14.36 -27.02
C TRP A 676 -8.95 -15.77 -27.13
N HIS A 677 -8.78 -16.60 -26.10
CA HIS A 677 -9.37 -17.94 -26.07
C HIS A 677 -10.91 -17.84 -26.09
N PRO A 678 -11.59 -18.51 -27.04
CA PRO A 678 -13.03 -18.35 -27.28
C PRO A 678 -13.88 -18.51 -26.02
N ASP A 679 -13.59 -19.53 -25.21
CA ASP A 679 -14.37 -19.81 -24.01
C ASP A 679 -14.15 -18.77 -22.89
N ARG A 680 -12.92 -18.27 -22.74
CA ARG A 680 -12.61 -17.23 -21.75
C ARG A 680 -13.21 -15.90 -22.15
N PHE A 681 -13.15 -15.59 -23.45
CA PHE A 681 -13.77 -14.41 -24.02
C PHE A 681 -15.30 -14.46 -23.87
N SER A 682 -15.92 -15.59 -24.21
CA SER A 682 -17.35 -15.82 -24.06
C SER A 682 -17.81 -15.74 -22.60
N ASN A 683 -17.06 -16.30 -21.64
CA ASN A 683 -17.40 -16.21 -20.22
C ASN A 683 -17.31 -14.78 -19.66
N LYS A 684 -16.36 -13.98 -20.14
CA LYS A 684 -16.14 -12.61 -19.66
C LYS A 684 -17.03 -11.58 -20.33
N PHE A 685 -17.30 -11.75 -21.62
CA PHE A 685 -17.98 -10.75 -22.45
C PHE A 685 -19.26 -11.26 -23.12
N GLY A 686 -19.50 -12.57 -23.15
CA GLY A 686 -20.62 -13.18 -23.89
C GLY A 686 -22.02 -12.91 -23.35
N SER A 687 -22.15 -12.39 -22.12
CA SER A 687 -23.41 -11.84 -21.58
C SER A 687 -23.66 -10.38 -22.00
N ARG A 688 -22.63 -9.71 -22.53
CA ARG A 688 -22.66 -8.31 -22.99
C ARG A 688 -22.82 -8.20 -24.51
N LEU A 689 -22.77 -9.33 -25.23
CA LEU A 689 -22.97 -9.39 -26.67
C LEU A 689 -24.45 -9.56 -27.00
N LEU A 690 -24.90 -8.87 -28.05
CA LEU A 690 -26.26 -9.06 -28.57
C LEU A 690 -26.41 -10.49 -29.13
N PRO A 691 -27.54 -11.18 -28.87
CA PRO A 691 -27.74 -12.55 -29.33
C PRO A 691 -27.57 -12.74 -30.84
N SER A 692 -27.91 -11.74 -31.65
CA SER A 692 -27.81 -11.76 -33.12
C SER A 692 -26.38 -11.74 -33.65
N ASP A 693 -25.45 -11.15 -32.91
CA ASP A 693 -24.06 -10.89 -33.34
C ASP A 693 -23.05 -11.84 -32.68
N LYS A 694 -23.51 -12.53 -31.64
CA LYS A 694 -22.69 -13.35 -30.75
C LYS A 694 -21.90 -14.42 -31.51
N ASP A 695 -22.55 -15.13 -32.43
CA ASP A 695 -21.91 -16.23 -33.15
C ASP A 695 -20.83 -15.73 -34.12
N ALA A 696 -21.08 -14.61 -34.81
CA ALA A 696 -20.10 -14.01 -35.72
C ALA A 696 -18.87 -13.46 -34.97
N ILE A 697 -19.10 -12.82 -33.83
CA ILE A 697 -18.02 -12.31 -32.97
C ILE A 697 -17.17 -13.45 -32.41
N LEU A 698 -17.81 -14.54 -31.95
CA LEU A 698 -17.10 -15.70 -31.43
C LEU A 698 -16.30 -16.43 -32.53
N GLN A 699 -16.82 -16.50 -33.76
CA GLN A 699 -16.06 -17.02 -34.90
C GLN A 699 -14.82 -16.17 -35.21
N ARG A 700 -14.92 -14.84 -35.13
CA ARG A 700 -13.78 -13.94 -35.35
C ARG A 700 -12.73 -14.05 -34.25
N VAL A 701 -13.14 -14.17 -32.98
CA VAL A 701 -12.25 -14.43 -31.85
C VAL A 701 -11.52 -15.77 -32.01
N LYS A 702 -12.22 -16.81 -32.48
CA LYS A 702 -11.62 -18.11 -32.78
C LYS A 702 -10.54 -18.02 -33.85
N HIS A 703 -10.76 -17.22 -34.89
CA HIS A 703 -9.77 -16.98 -35.93
C HIS A 703 -8.50 -16.29 -35.40
N ILE A 704 -8.64 -15.25 -34.56
CA ILE A 704 -7.52 -14.55 -33.92
C ILE A 704 -6.73 -15.49 -33.00
N SER A 705 -7.44 -16.31 -32.21
CA SER A 705 -6.83 -17.31 -31.34
C SER A 705 -5.99 -18.33 -32.14
N GLN A 706 -6.48 -18.78 -33.31
CA GLN A 706 -5.74 -19.68 -34.20
C GLN A 706 -4.48 -19.02 -34.80
N MET A 707 -4.55 -17.75 -35.17
CA MET A 707 -3.38 -16.99 -35.64
C MET A 707 -2.29 -16.91 -34.57
N LEU A 708 -2.64 -16.52 -33.34
CA LEU A 708 -1.71 -16.47 -32.21
C LEU A 708 -1.13 -17.84 -31.86
N ASN A 709 -1.93 -18.90 -31.95
CA ASN A 709 -1.45 -20.26 -31.70
C ASN A 709 -0.41 -20.69 -32.75
N SER A 710 -0.60 -20.30 -34.01
CA SER A 710 0.36 -20.59 -35.09
C SER A 710 1.71 -19.86 -34.90
N LEU A 711 1.71 -18.69 -34.27
CA LEU A 711 2.91 -17.94 -33.91
C LEU A 711 3.63 -18.57 -32.70
N ALA A 712 2.90 -19.21 -31.78
CA ALA A 712 3.47 -19.86 -30.60
C ALA A 712 4.20 -21.19 -30.89
N HIS A 713 3.99 -21.78 -32.07
CA HIS A 713 4.44 -23.14 -32.43
C HIS A 713 5.44 -23.19 -33.60
N LYS A 714 5.95 -22.05 -34.10
CA LYS A 714 7.15 -22.04 -34.94
C LYS A 714 8.37 -21.96 -34.03
N ASP A 715 9.27 -22.94 -34.13
CA ASP A 715 10.48 -23.05 -33.31
C ASP A 715 11.41 -21.83 -33.43
#